data_AF-A0A5J4WY18-F1
#
_entry.id   AF-A0A5J4WY18-F1
#
_cell.length_a   1.000
_cell.length_b   1.000
_cell.length_c   1.000
_cell.angle_alpha   90.00
_cell.angle_beta   90.00
_cell.angle_gamma   90.00
#
_symmetry.space_group_name_H-M   'P 1'
#
loop_
_entity.id
_entity.type
_entity.pdbx_description
1 polymer ?
#
loop_
_entity_poly.entity_id
_entity_poly.type
_entity_poly.pdbx_seq_one_letter_code
_entity_poly.pdbx_strand_id
1 'polypeptide(L)'
;MLPLQSNTEPFFRSSNAPCTFEISSQYTEYDNTTFTAKNITSVISVSSNLCADGYFATVIDASHTEFVNITRDLSRPIVITGNATQDGTSIKTLWRTNTVTDSIVHLDMGDLTLTNFDFSYIKQGNSLYPENCLVDSSESRTYTKRLKVTQCVFNGLGSGTAVRSILIGNYLDNLQIKECVFQNAVINGPRSAVYCISNKTQTTYSVELSKFQNIQIHSASATAVLSISIMGDLNIAYVNQCNFTNCTCTGQNSISGAIYLQSGVLGFNHSQVIIMSSLFLDNYGQETGAIYATGLPLVNSFKTNGFSGNKKNGSDQKSCDSVLLWTNYSVNQTLDVARDKVSKLFEPSQSTSNFSVFFRFVINSATDAEGYVNINPSIELCKSKLLINSNCMCDPYSTAYPVDQCLKDKICVVDLINQTNATCPCLSTGDPRAGKGQCPAYCVKGNLTQNCVCDTNITNYTVQQCQQEKLCTFNLSNQTNTTCPCLNTSDPRAGKGQCPAYCVKGKVTPDCVCDTNLTGYTYQQCQTEKKCITDLINQNNLSCPCLSTGDPRAGKGTCPAYCTAKDKPTTDCVCDSGPNASYPYSTCQSNKICTESSNSTVTKDSCTCSRTNYPTGCKCPTDSSQLTGIPQNRCECLKTGDPRANGICPAYCIKGQVNASCECDTNSSSFPLSSCQTEKKCITDLINQNNITCPCLSTGDPRAGQGQCPAYCIIGQVTANCTCNTNTSGYTVDQCQKEKLCIIDLVNQPNTTCQCLPTGDPRAGKGQCPAYCVKDQVNQSCVCDTNIPGYTQAQCQIEYQCKYNLASQTNATCPCLSTGDPRAGYGQCPAYCVAKDQPSQSCVCDSNPGAQYPPSSCQSEKKCNVSSSSTVTKDSCTCSGSNHPTGCRCPSET
;
A
#
# COMPACT_ATOMS: atom_id res chain seq x y z
N MET A 1 32.20 5.89 4.91
CA MET A 1 31.87 4.69 4.11
C MET A 1 32.95 4.57 3.06
N LEU A 2 33.93 3.70 3.27
CA LEU A 2 34.95 3.34 2.27
C LEU A 2 34.46 2.07 1.57
N PRO A 3 34.60 1.93 0.24
CA PRO A 3 34.32 0.68 -0.43
C PRO A 3 35.41 -0.32 -0.04
N LEU A 4 35.03 -1.40 0.65
CA LEU A 4 35.91 -2.55 0.86
C LEU A 4 35.98 -3.33 -0.46
N GLN A 5 36.93 -2.96 -1.32
CA GLN A 5 37.42 -3.86 -2.36
C GLN A 5 38.22 -4.97 -1.67
N SER A 6 37.60 -6.14 -1.46
CA SER A 6 38.31 -7.35 -1.04
C SER A 6 38.96 -8.03 -2.26
N ASN A 7 39.90 -7.35 -2.91
CA ASN A 7 40.85 -8.01 -3.80
C ASN A 7 42.06 -8.42 -2.96
N THR A 8 41.95 -9.56 -2.28
CA THR A 8 43.12 -10.29 -1.80
C THR A 8 43.27 -11.49 -2.71
N GLU A 9 44.00 -11.30 -3.81
CA GLU A 9 44.66 -12.43 -4.45
C GLU A 9 45.70 -13.01 -3.48
N PRO A 10 46.00 -14.32 -3.56
CA PRO A 10 47.01 -14.93 -2.70
C PRO A 10 48.35 -14.20 -2.89
N PHE A 11 49.00 -13.84 -1.78
CA PHE A 11 50.23 -13.06 -1.80
C PHE A 11 51.42 -13.98 -2.10
N PHE A 12 51.79 -14.09 -3.38
CA PHE A 12 52.94 -14.89 -3.83
C PHE A 12 54.26 -14.13 -3.63
N ARG A 13 55.36 -14.81 -3.27
CA ARG A 13 56.69 -14.17 -3.22
C ARG A 13 57.27 -14.12 -4.64
N SER A 14 57.85 -12.98 -5.00
CA SER A 14 58.20 -12.62 -6.38
C SER A 14 59.47 -13.31 -6.94
N SER A 15 59.71 -14.60 -6.67
CA SER A 15 60.90 -15.29 -7.21
C SER A 15 60.67 -16.67 -7.81
N ASN A 16 59.57 -17.38 -7.54
CA ASN A 16 59.18 -18.57 -8.31
C ASN A 16 57.71 -18.46 -8.77
N ALA A 17 57.38 -19.11 -9.88
CA ALA A 17 55.99 -19.26 -10.30
C ALA A 17 55.33 -20.40 -9.49
N PRO A 18 54.05 -20.27 -9.12
CA PRO A 18 53.33 -21.35 -8.47
C PRO A 18 53.21 -22.56 -9.41
N CYS A 19 53.28 -23.77 -8.87
CA CYS A 19 53.15 -24.97 -9.70
C CYS A 19 51.74 -25.10 -10.24
N THR A 20 51.59 -25.24 -11.55
CA THR A 20 50.28 -25.38 -12.22
C THR A 20 50.15 -26.76 -12.81
N PHE A 21 49.15 -27.51 -12.38
CA PHE A 21 48.91 -28.91 -12.74
C PHE A 21 47.59 -29.12 -13.46
N GLU A 22 47.59 -29.98 -14.47
CA GLU A 22 46.38 -30.55 -15.06
C GLU A 22 46.08 -31.93 -14.46
N ILE A 23 44.81 -32.15 -14.10
CA ILE A 23 44.34 -33.35 -13.41
C ILE A 23 43.27 -34.04 -14.24
N SER A 24 43.55 -35.30 -14.57
CA SER A 24 42.64 -36.18 -15.31
C SER A 24 42.91 -37.64 -14.97
N SER A 25 41.84 -38.42 -14.88
CA SER A 25 41.85 -39.88 -14.82
C SER A 25 42.58 -40.56 -16.00
N GLN A 26 42.78 -39.83 -17.10
CA GLN A 26 43.54 -40.29 -18.27
C GLN A 26 45.06 -40.24 -18.05
N TYR A 27 45.54 -39.38 -17.15
CA TYR A 27 46.96 -39.31 -16.85
C TYR A 27 47.39 -40.51 -16.00
N THR A 28 48.64 -40.91 -16.19
CA THR A 28 49.33 -41.80 -15.23
C THR A 28 49.67 -41.02 -13.95
N GLU A 29 50.16 -41.68 -12.90
CA GLU A 29 50.22 -41.13 -11.53
C GLU A 29 50.55 -39.63 -11.42
N TYR A 30 51.82 -39.26 -11.54
CA TYR A 30 52.30 -37.88 -11.39
C TYR A 30 53.53 -37.70 -12.28
N ASP A 31 53.54 -36.63 -13.08
CA ASP A 31 54.65 -36.28 -13.96
C ASP A 31 55.08 -34.82 -13.73
N ASN A 32 56.28 -34.66 -13.20
CA ASN A 32 56.89 -33.36 -12.89
C ASN A 32 57.44 -32.62 -14.13
N THR A 33 57.53 -33.29 -15.28
CA THR A 33 58.01 -32.69 -16.52
C THR A 33 56.86 -32.04 -17.29
N THR A 34 55.71 -32.69 -17.30
CA THR A 34 54.50 -32.21 -17.98
C THR A 34 53.53 -31.48 -17.04
N PHE A 35 53.79 -31.51 -15.73
CA PHE A 35 52.88 -31.01 -14.70
C PHE A 35 51.47 -31.59 -14.84
N THR A 36 51.40 -32.91 -15.03
CA THR A 36 50.14 -33.66 -15.09
C THR A 36 50.04 -34.62 -13.91
N ALA A 37 48.82 -34.89 -13.45
CA ALA A 37 48.59 -35.85 -12.39
C ALA A 37 47.23 -36.55 -12.54
N LYS A 38 47.16 -37.80 -12.09
CA LYS A 38 45.89 -38.53 -12.04
C LYS A 38 44.92 -37.97 -10.99
N ASN A 39 45.46 -37.59 -9.84
CA ASN A 39 44.70 -37.23 -8.63
C ASN A 39 45.23 -35.93 -8.01
N ILE A 40 44.37 -35.20 -7.29
CA ILE A 40 44.72 -33.96 -6.56
C ILE A 40 45.69 -34.26 -5.41
N THR A 41 45.52 -35.39 -4.72
CA THR A 41 46.39 -35.81 -3.63
C THR A 41 47.85 -35.91 -4.07
N SER A 42 48.09 -36.40 -5.29
CA SER A 42 49.43 -36.47 -5.86
C SER A 42 50.04 -35.08 -6.04
N VAL A 43 49.26 -34.10 -6.54
CA VAL A 43 49.69 -32.71 -6.71
C VAL A 43 50.04 -32.05 -5.38
N ILE A 44 49.19 -32.18 -4.37
CA ILE A 44 49.44 -31.54 -3.07
C ILE A 44 50.57 -32.23 -2.29
N SER A 45 50.90 -33.49 -2.62
CA SER A 45 52.03 -34.22 -2.03
C SER A 45 53.40 -33.78 -2.55
N VAL A 46 53.44 -33.04 -3.66
CA VAL A 46 54.67 -32.54 -4.27
C VAL A 46 55.47 -31.72 -3.26
N SER A 47 56.80 -31.87 -3.33
CA SER A 47 57.72 -31.22 -2.40
C SER A 47 57.52 -29.71 -2.38
N SER A 48 57.42 -29.18 -1.17
CA SER A 48 57.20 -27.77 -0.93
C SER A 48 58.40 -26.88 -1.31
N ASN A 49 59.55 -27.49 -1.60
CA ASN A 49 60.71 -26.80 -2.19
C ASN A 49 60.54 -26.56 -3.69
N LEU A 50 59.77 -27.42 -4.39
CA LEU A 50 59.46 -27.27 -5.81
C LEU A 50 58.36 -26.25 -6.01
N CYS A 51 57.27 -26.36 -5.23
CA CYS A 51 56.11 -25.49 -5.31
C CYS A 51 56.12 -24.46 -4.17
N ALA A 52 57.21 -23.68 -4.12
CA ALA A 52 57.48 -22.73 -3.05
C ALA A 52 56.42 -21.63 -2.93
N ASP A 53 55.84 -21.23 -4.07
CA ASP A 53 54.79 -20.21 -4.16
C ASP A 53 53.38 -20.81 -4.23
N GLY A 54 53.19 -22.10 -3.95
CA GLY A 54 51.87 -22.73 -3.90
C GLY A 54 51.47 -23.52 -5.14
N TYR A 55 50.19 -23.90 -5.21
CA TYR A 55 49.68 -24.93 -6.10
C TYR A 55 48.41 -24.47 -6.82
N PHE A 56 48.38 -24.63 -8.14
CA PHE A 56 47.19 -24.53 -8.97
C PHE A 56 46.90 -25.91 -9.56
N ALA A 57 45.72 -26.44 -9.27
CA ALA A 57 45.27 -27.76 -9.69
C ALA A 57 44.01 -27.62 -10.54
N THR A 58 44.10 -27.93 -11.82
CA THR A 58 42.97 -27.82 -12.77
C THR A 58 42.45 -29.20 -13.12
N VAL A 59 41.24 -29.53 -12.70
CA VAL A 59 40.58 -30.80 -13.00
C VAL A 59 39.81 -30.68 -14.30
N ILE A 60 40.28 -31.36 -15.35
CA ILE A 60 39.71 -31.26 -16.71
C ILE A 60 38.62 -32.30 -16.98
N ASP A 61 38.51 -33.32 -16.12
CA ASP A 61 37.47 -34.34 -16.24
C ASP A 61 36.09 -33.80 -15.83
N ALA A 62 35.05 -34.25 -16.54
CA ALA A 62 33.66 -33.95 -16.20
C ALA A 62 33.23 -34.54 -14.85
N SER A 63 33.85 -35.64 -14.42
CA SER A 63 33.58 -36.31 -13.15
C SER A 63 34.89 -36.69 -12.48
N HIS A 64 35.06 -36.26 -11.24
CA HIS A 64 36.20 -36.53 -10.37
C HIS A 64 35.74 -37.25 -9.09
N THR A 65 36.43 -38.31 -8.69
CA THR A 65 36.11 -39.06 -7.46
C THR A 65 37.35 -39.21 -6.59
N GLU A 66 37.42 -38.42 -5.53
CA GLU A 66 38.60 -38.37 -4.66
C GLU A 66 38.26 -37.70 -3.32
N PHE A 67 38.82 -38.22 -2.22
CA PHE A 67 38.93 -37.50 -0.95
C PHE A 67 40.27 -36.76 -0.88
N VAL A 68 40.25 -35.50 -0.46
CA VAL A 68 41.46 -34.67 -0.35
C VAL A 68 41.59 -34.09 1.06
N ASN A 69 42.74 -34.33 1.69
CA ASN A 69 43.13 -33.72 2.96
C ASN A 69 44.20 -32.64 2.73
N ILE A 70 43.91 -31.41 3.14
CA ILE A 70 44.81 -30.27 3.01
C ILE A 70 45.46 -29.95 4.36
N THR A 71 46.77 -30.19 4.43
CA THR A 71 47.61 -29.87 5.58
C THR A 71 48.86 -29.13 5.10
N ARG A 72 48.76 -27.81 4.89
CA ARG A 72 49.87 -26.96 4.41
C ARG A 72 49.93 -25.62 5.13
N ASP A 73 51.10 -24.99 5.11
CA ASP A 73 51.30 -23.66 5.69
C ASP A 73 50.65 -22.57 4.82
N LEU A 74 50.37 -21.39 5.40
CA LEU A 74 49.72 -20.27 4.71
C LEU A 74 50.57 -19.62 3.60
N SER A 75 51.89 -19.86 3.57
CA SER A 75 52.75 -19.27 2.54
C SER A 75 52.63 -19.98 1.19
N ARG A 76 51.88 -21.10 1.15
CA ARG A 76 51.70 -21.94 -0.03
C ARG A 76 50.21 -22.19 -0.27
N PRO A 77 49.49 -21.19 -0.82
CA PRO A 77 48.08 -21.32 -1.11
C PRO A 77 47.83 -22.42 -2.14
N ILE A 78 46.67 -23.07 -2.03
CA ILE A 78 46.22 -24.12 -2.94
C ILE A 78 44.94 -23.65 -3.61
N VAL A 79 44.95 -23.65 -4.94
CA VAL A 79 43.78 -23.32 -5.77
C VAL A 79 43.42 -24.57 -6.57
N ILE A 80 42.19 -25.05 -6.42
CA ILE A 80 41.66 -26.19 -7.15
C ILE A 80 40.48 -25.71 -7.98
N THR A 81 40.54 -25.95 -9.29
CA THR A 81 39.59 -25.44 -10.28
C THR A 81 39.02 -26.58 -11.12
N GLY A 82 37.70 -26.69 -11.20
CA GLY A 82 37.04 -27.51 -12.22
C GLY A 82 37.07 -26.81 -13.58
N ASN A 83 37.52 -27.49 -14.63
CA ASN A 83 37.60 -26.95 -15.99
C ASN A 83 37.09 -27.96 -17.03
N ALA A 84 36.13 -28.78 -16.64
CA ALA A 84 35.46 -29.69 -17.55
C ALA A 84 34.77 -28.96 -18.70
N THR A 85 34.80 -29.57 -19.88
CA THR A 85 34.07 -29.08 -21.06
C THR A 85 33.18 -30.17 -21.64
N GLN A 86 32.01 -29.79 -22.12
CA GLN A 86 31.09 -30.65 -22.86
C GLN A 86 30.68 -29.89 -24.13
N ASP A 87 30.89 -30.51 -25.30
CA ASP A 87 30.62 -29.90 -26.62
C ASP A 87 31.24 -28.50 -26.78
N GLY A 88 32.47 -28.32 -26.28
CA GLY A 88 33.20 -27.04 -26.32
C GLY A 88 32.70 -25.98 -25.32
N THR A 89 31.68 -26.29 -24.51
CA THR A 89 31.14 -25.40 -23.48
C THR A 89 31.70 -25.78 -22.12
N SER A 90 32.14 -24.80 -21.32
CA SER A 90 32.57 -25.04 -19.94
C SER A 90 31.40 -25.51 -19.09
N ILE A 91 31.60 -26.61 -18.38
CA ILE A 91 30.67 -27.16 -17.39
C ILE A 91 31.37 -27.24 -16.02
N LYS A 92 30.58 -27.44 -14.96
CA LYS A 92 31.15 -27.71 -13.64
C LYS A 92 31.65 -29.13 -13.58
N THR A 93 32.86 -29.31 -13.04
CA THR A 93 33.36 -30.66 -12.74
C THR A 93 32.57 -31.23 -11.57
N LEU A 94 31.95 -32.38 -11.77
CA LEU A 94 31.28 -33.12 -10.72
C LEU A 94 32.31 -33.76 -9.79
N TRP A 95 32.31 -33.43 -8.51
CA TRP A 95 33.25 -34.00 -7.54
C TRP A 95 32.52 -34.77 -6.44
N ARG A 96 32.90 -36.04 -6.28
CA ARG A 96 32.36 -36.98 -5.29
C ARG A 96 33.47 -37.73 -4.55
N THR A 97 33.09 -38.51 -3.55
CA THR A 97 33.93 -39.57 -2.98
C THR A 97 33.11 -40.86 -2.85
N ASN A 98 33.76 -42.00 -3.05
CA ASN A 98 33.18 -43.33 -2.84
C ASN A 98 33.89 -44.10 -1.70
N THR A 99 34.74 -43.42 -0.95
CA THR A 99 35.43 -43.97 0.22
C THR A 99 34.71 -43.55 1.51
N VAL A 100 34.84 -44.36 2.56
CA VAL A 100 34.29 -44.08 3.89
C VAL A 100 35.09 -42.93 4.53
N THR A 101 34.73 -41.69 4.20
CA THR A 101 35.33 -40.47 4.73
C THR A 101 34.26 -39.51 5.23
N ASP A 102 34.63 -38.64 6.17
CA ASP A 102 33.70 -37.63 6.71
C ASP A 102 33.34 -36.55 5.67
N SER A 103 34.26 -36.27 4.74
CA SER A 103 34.09 -35.26 3.68
C SER A 103 34.71 -35.65 2.36
N ILE A 104 34.46 -34.85 1.31
CA ILE A 104 35.21 -34.91 0.03
C ILE A 104 36.50 -34.11 0.17
N VAL A 105 36.41 -32.92 0.79
CA VAL A 105 37.56 -32.04 1.02
C VAL A 105 37.64 -31.69 2.50
N HIS A 106 38.77 -32.00 3.13
CA HIS A 106 39.09 -31.65 4.50
C HIS A 106 40.23 -30.62 4.56
N LEU A 107 39.98 -29.46 5.16
CA LEU A 107 40.99 -28.43 5.41
C LEU A 107 41.46 -28.49 6.87
N ASP A 108 42.62 -29.10 7.10
CA ASP A 108 43.22 -29.14 8.43
C ASP A 108 44.01 -27.87 8.76
N MET A 109 44.86 -27.41 7.84
CA MET A 109 45.57 -26.13 7.93
C MET A 109 45.94 -25.61 6.53
N GLY A 110 45.98 -24.28 6.37
CA GLY A 110 46.42 -23.63 5.13
C GLY A 110 45.42 -22.66 4.51
N ASP A 111 45.69 -22.27 3.26
CA ASP A 111 44.85 -21.38 2.45
C ASP A 111 44.36 -22.13 1.20
N LEU A 112 43.06 -22.41 1.13
CA LEU A 112 42.44 -23.24 0.11
C LEU A 112 41.37 -22.46 -0.66
N THR A 113 41.48 -22.46 -1.99
CA THR A 113 40.44 -21.98 -2.90
C THR A 113 39.88 -23.13 -3.72
N LEU A 114 38.57 -23.30 -3.72
CA LEU A 114 37.82 -24.24 -4.55
C LEU A 114 36.94 -23.46 -5.53
N THR A 115 37.02 -23.77 -6.82
CA THR A 115 36.22 -23.08 -7.83
C THR A 115 35.66 -23.97 -8.93
N ASN A 116 34.44 -23.65 -9.36
CA ASN A 116 33.76 -24.28 -10.51
C ASN A 116 33.49 -25.79 -10.40
N PHE A 117 33.10 -26.26 -9.20
CA PHE A 117 32.72 -27.66 -8.94
C PHE A 117 31.22 -27.85 -8.70
N ASP A 118 30.72 -29.03 -9.02
CA ASP A 118 29.43 -29.56 -8.55
C ASP A 118 29.73 -30.67 -7.53
N PHE A 119 29.57 -30.38 -6.24
CA PHE A 119 29.76 -31.34 -5.16
C PHE A 119 28.46 -32.11 -4.89
N SER A 120 28.57 -33.44 -4.79
CA SER A 120 27.40 -34.30 -4.60
C SER A 120 27.71 -35.53 -3.76
N TYR A 121 26.71 -35.95 -2.98
CA TYR A 121 26.74 -37.21 -2.26
C TYR A 121 26.54 -38.41 -3.20
N ILE A 122 27.12 -39.54 -2.82
CA ILE A 122 26.83 -40.86 -3.38
C ILE A 122 26.04 -41.66 -2.34
N LYS A 123 24.88 -42.17 -2.76
CA LYS A 123 24.13 -43.17 -1.99
C LYS A 123 24.34 -44.55 -2.61
N GLN A 124 24.85 -45.50 -1.84
CA GLN A 124 25.00 -46.90 -2.26
C GLN A 124 24.40 -47.82 -1.19
N GLY A 125 23.25 -48.42 -1.49
CA GLY A 125 22.48 -49.16 -0.50
C GLY A 125 22.05 -48.26 0.66
N ASN A 126 22.44 -48.64 1.89
CA ASN A 126 22.21 -47.87 3.11
C ASN A 126 23.36 -46.91 3.45
N SER A 127 24.48 -46.97 2.72
CA SER A 127 25.65 -46.13 2.97
C SER A 127 25.57 -44.82 2.19
N LEU A 128 26.06 -43.76 2.81
CA LEU A 128 26.17 -42.41 2.26
C LEU A 128 27.65 -42.01 2.22
N TYR A 129 28.10 -41.49 1.08
CA TYR A 129 29.47 -41.04 0.89
C TYR A 129 29.48 -39.60 0.37
N PRO A 130 30.21 -38.67 1.03
CA PRO A 130 30.82 -38.82 2.35
C PRO A 130 29.79 -39.00 3.47
N GLU A 131 30.22 -39.42 4.66
CA GLU A 131 29.30 -39.73 5.78
C GLU A 131 28.75 -38.47 6.47
N ASN A 132 29.44 -37.33 6.40
CA ASN A 132 29.12 -36.15 7.20
C ASN A 132 28.78 -34.89 6.38
N CYS A 133 29.68 -34.44 5.52
CA CYS A 133 29.54 -33.17 4.79
C CYS A 133 30.32 -33.20 3.48
N LEU A 134 30.10 -32.29 2.54
CA LEU A 134 30.87 -32.28 1.29
C LEU A 134 32.24 -31.63 1.50
N VAL A 135 32.30 -30.54 2.27
CA VAL A 135 33.56 -29.83 2.59
C VAL A 135 33.59 -29.51 4.08
N ASP A 136 34.71 -29.78 4.75
CA ASP A 136 34.92 -29.38 6.13
C ASP A 136 36.31 -28.82 6.42
N SER A 137 36.44 -28.29 7.64
CA SER A 137 37.72 -27.92 8.24
C SER A 137 37.87 -28.49 9.65
N SER A 138 39.13 -28.69 10.06
CA SER A 138 39.43 -29.30 11.36
C SER A 138 38.93 -28.49 12.56
N GLU A 139 38.67 -29.17 13.67
CA GLU A 139 38.26 -28.55 14.93
C GLU A 139 39.45 -27.93 15.73
N SER A 140 40.66 -27.98 15.18
CA SER A 140 41.85 -27.38 15.80
C SER A 140 41.74 -25.86 15.85
N ARG A 141 41.90 -25.27 17.04
CA ARG A 141 41.87 -23.82 17.25
C ARG A 141 43.22 -23.15 16.96
N THR A 142 44.31 -23.91 16.96
CA THR A 142 45.67 -23.39 16.80
C THR A 142 46.09 -23.29 15.35
N TYR A 143 45.41 -24.00 14.44
CA TYR A 143 45.75 -23.97 13.02
C TYR A 143 45.13 -22.77 12.33
N THR A 144 45.94 -22.10 11.50
CA THR A 144 45.46 -21.03 10.64
C THR A 144 44.87 -21.63 9.37
N LYS A 145 43.61 -21.28 9.09
CA LYS A 145 42.80 -21.85 8.02
C LYS A 145 42.03 -20.76 7.28
N ARG A 146 42.18 -20.71 5.96
CA ARG A 146 41.41 -19.84 5.07
C ARG A 146 40.76 -20.69 4.00
N LEU A 147 39.45 -20.55 3.84
CA LEU A 147 38.68 -21.29 2.85
C LEU A 147 37.92 -20.31 1.95
N LYS A 148 38.17 -20.40 0.65
CA LYS A 148 37.44 -19.68 -0.38
C LYS A 148 36.75 -20.69 -1.30
N VAL A 149 35.45 -20.51 -1.49
CA VAL A 149 34.63 -21.34 -2.37
C VAL A 149 33.89 -20.41 -3.33
N THR A 150 34.15 -20.54 -4.62
CA THR A 150 33.57 -19.67 -5.63
C THR A 150 32.93 -20.44 -6.77
N GLN A 151 31.76 -20.00 -7.24
CA GLN A 151 31.11 -20.60 -8.42
C GLN A 151 30.89 -22.12 -8.29
N CYS A 152 30.64 -22.61 -7.07
CA CYS A 152 30.38 -24.04 -6.82
C CYS A 152 28.89 -24.32 -6.61
N VAL A 153 28.47 -25.53 -6.94
CA VAL A 153 27.14 -26.06 -6.61
C VAL A 153 27.31 -27.17 -5.58
N PHE A 154 26.49 -27.15 -4.55
CA PHE A 154 26.44 -28.17 -3.51
C PHE A 154 25.06 -28.80 -3.49
N ASN A 155 25.00 -30.06 -3.89
CA ASN A 155 23.76 -30.81 -4.00
C ASN A 155 23.58 -31.77 -2.82
N GLY A 156 22.42 -31.70 -2.18
CA GLY A 156 21.92 -32.81 -1.37
C GLY A 156 21.43 -33.98 -2.22
N LEU A 157 20.59 -34.83 -1.64
CA LEU A 157 19.97 -35.98 -2.31
C LEU A 157 18.47 -35.81 -2.60
N GLY A 158 17.96 -34.58 -2.49
CA GLY A 158 16.53 -34.28 -2.62
C GLY A 158 15.70 -34.68 -1.40
N SER A 159 14.37 -34.73 -1.57
CA SER A 159 13.40 -34.94 -0.47
C SER A 159 13.36 -36.36 0.10
N GLY A 160 13.93 -37.35 -0.60
CA GLY A 160 13.81 -38.76 -0.25
C GLY A 160 14.98 -39.34 0.57
N THR A 161 16.06 -38.60 0.78
CA THR A 161 17.21 -39.09 1.56
C THR A 161 17.89 -37.94 2.30
N ALA A 162 17.99 -38.09 3.61
CA ALA A 162 18.66 -37.11 4.44
C ALA A 162 20.18 -37.25 4.40
N VAL A 163 20.88 -36.12 4.42
CA VAL A 163 22.33 -36.01 4.61
C VAL A 163 22.62 -35.32 5.95
N ARG A 164 23.85 -35.37 6.47
CA ARG A 164 24.15 -34.81 7.80
C ARG A 164 24.44 -33.31 7.78
N SER A 165 25.09 -32.79 6.75
CA SER A 165 25.38 -31.36 6.55
C SER A 165 25.77 -31.12 5.08
N ILE A 166 26.32 -29.96 4.72
CA ILE A 166 26.88 -29.68 3.39
C ILE A 166 28.28 -29.08 3.53
N LEU A 167 28.44 -28.01 4.31
CA LEU A 167 29.72 -27.36 4.56
C LEU A 167 29.91 -27.07 6.05
N ILE A 168 31.07 -27.46 6.59
CA ILE A 168 31.41 -27.27 8.00
C ILE A 168 32.72 -26.47 8.13
N GLY A 169 32.62 -25.20 8.52
CA GLY A 169 33.77 -24.32 8.77
C GLY A 169 34.06 -24.17 10.26
N ASN A 170 34.89 -25.04 10.83
CA ASN A 170 35.33 -24.94 12.22
C ASN A 170 36.61 -24.11 12.35
N TYR A 171 36.55 -23.08 13.19
CA TYR A 171 37.66 -22.22 13.61
C TYR A 171 38.50 -21.67 12.43
N LEU A 172 37.83 -21.38 11.32
CA LEU A 172 38.43 -20.70 10.17
C LEU A 172 38.77 -19.25 10.55
N ASP A 173 39.91 -18.76 10.10
CA ASP A 173 40.31 -17.35 10.18
C ASP A 173 39.62 -16.53 9.07
N ASN A 174 39.40 -17.17 7.92
CA ASN A 174 38.67 -16.57 6.81
C ASN A 174 37.80 -17.62 6.11
N LEU A 175 36.55 -17.26 5.84
CA LEU A 175 35.65 -18.01 4.97
C LEU A 175 35.08 -17.05 3.93
N GLN A 176 35.18 -17.40 2.66
CA GLN A 176 34.53 -16.70 1.56
C GLN A 176 33.71 -17.68 0.74
N ILE A 177 32.40 -17.47 0.69
CA ILE A 177 31.49 -18.20 -0.20
C ILE A 177 30.94 -17.18 -1.19
N LYS A 178 31.23 -17.35 -2.48
CA LYS A 178 30.79 -16.39 -3.52
C LYS A 178 30.21 -17.09 -4.74
N GLU A 179 29.09 -16.60 -5.27
CA GLU A 179 28.47 -17.14 -6.49
C GLU A 179 28.16 -18.66 -6.39
N CYS A 180 27.86 -19.15 -5.18
CA CYS A 180 27.63 -20.58 -4.94
C CYS A 180 26.12 -20.90 -4.86
N VAL A 181 25.76 -22.16 -5.10
CA VAL A 181 24.39 -22.65 -4.95
C VAL A 181 24.36 -23.85 -4.01
N PHE A 182 23.62 -23.74 -2.92
CA PHE A 182 23.32 -24.83 -1.99
C PHE A 182 21.87 -25.25 -2.19
N GLN A 183 21.62 -26.51 -2.54
CA GLN A 183 20.27 -26.89 -2.94
C GLN A 183 19.87 -28.34 -2.68
N ASN A 184 18.54 -28.54 -2.65
CA ASN A 184 17.88 -29.84 -2.72
C ASN A 184 18.38 -30.81 -1.65
N ALA A 185 18.38 -30.37 -0.39
CA ALA A 185 18.92 -31.14 0.72
C ALA A 185 17.90 -31.30 1.86
N VAL A 186 17.75 -32.53 2.33
CA VAL A 186 17.13 -32.81 3.63
C VAL A 186 18.26 -33.06 4.61
N ILE A 187 18.33 -32.29 5.68
CA ILE A 187 19.37 -32.38 6.71
C ILE A 187 18.81 -33.07 7.95
N ASN A 188 19.45 -34.18 8.32
CA ASN A 188 19.17 -34.93 9.54
C ASN A 188 20.48 -35.25 10.29
N GLY A 189 21.32 -34.23 10.48
CA GLY A 189 22.54 -34.30 11.28
C GLY A 189 22.58 -33.20 12.33
N PRO A 190 23.50 -33.26 13.31
CA PRO A 190 23.49 -32.35 14.45
C PRO A 190 23.81 -30.88 14.10
N ARG A 191 24.16 -30.58 12.85
CA ARG A 191 24.61 -29.28 12.36
C ARG A 191 23.71 -28.78 11.24
N SER A 192 23.79 -27.48 10.96
CA SER A 192 23.17 -26.81 9.82
C SER A 192 23.68 -27.33 8.48
N ALA A 193 22.99 -26.98 7.38
CA ALA A 193 23.48 -27.26 6.03
C ALA A 193 24.84 -26.59 5.80
N VAL A 194 24.95 -25.30 6.12
CA VAL A 194 26.22 -24.59 6.22
C VAL A 194 26.42 -24.15 7.67
N TYR A 195 27.43 -24.72 8.32
CA TYR A 195 27.72 -24.48 9.73
C TYR A 195 29.11 -23.90 9.89
N CYS A 196 29.20 -22.69 10.44
CA CYS A 196 30.47 -21.99 10.62
C CYS A 196 30.58 -21.46 12.06
N ILE A 197 31.69 -21.76 12.72
CA ILE A 197 31.94 -21.33 14.10
C ILE A 197 33.40 -20.94 14.29
N SER A 198 33.65 -19.77 14.87
CA SER A 198 34.97 -19.35 15.31
C SER A 198 34.89 -18.53 16.59
N ASN A 199 35.83 -18.76 17.50
CA ASN A 199 36.10 -17.91 18.65
C ASN A 199 37.47 -17.21 18.55
N LYS A 200 38.11 -17.27 17.39
CA LYS A 200 39.33 -16.51 17.12
C LYS A 200 38.99 -15.03 16.94
N THR A 201 40.00 -14.19 17.11
CA THR A 201 39.93 -12.74 16.82
C THR A 201 40.24 -12.46 15.36
N GLN A 202 39.69 -11.39 14.79
CA GLN A 202 39.89 -11.00 13.38
C GLN A 202 39.46 -12.06 12.35
N THR A 203 38.46 -12.87 12.70
CA THR A 203 37.82 -13.82 11.79
C THR A 203 36.85 -13.11 10.86
N THR A 204 36.92 -13.40 9.56
CA THR A 204 35.97 -12.86 8.57
C THR A 204 35.25 -13.97 7.83
N TYR A 205 33.92 -14.04 7.97
CA TYR A 205 33.05 -14.92 7.19
C TYR A 205 32.20 -14.07 6.25
N SER A 206 32.38 -14.26 4.94
CA SER A 206 31.58 -13.61 3.91
C SER A 206 30.83 -14.63 3.05
N VAL A 207 29.54 -14.35 2.80
CA VAL A 207 28.67 -15.11 1.89
C VAL A 207 28.02 -14.13 0.93
N GLU A 208 28.37 -14.23 -0.35
CA GLU A 208 28.02 -13.22 -1.35
C GLU A 208 27.45 -13.85 -2.62
N LEU A 209 26.48 -13.20 -3.25
CA LEU A 209 25.94 -13.58 -4.56
C LEU A 209 25.49 -15.06 -4.64
N SER A 210 25.11 -15.64 -3.51
CA SER A 210 24.91 -17.09 -3.37
C SER A 210 23.44 -17.45 -3.13
N LYS A 211 23.05 -18.69 -3.46
CA LYS A 211 21.67 -19.18 -3.37
C LYS A 211 21.57 -20.36 -2.41
N PHE A 212 20.53 -20.37 -1.60
CA PHE A 212 20.14 -21.45 -0.70
C PHE A 212 18.69 -21.79 -1.02
N GLN A 213 18.44 -22.96 -1.60
CA GLN A 213 17.12 -23.29 -2.14
C GLN A 213 16.67 -24.72 -1.86
N ASN A 214 15.42 -24.89 -1.44
CA ASN A 214 14.83 -26.21 -1.16
C ASN A 214 15.66 -27.03 -0.16
N ILE A 215 15.95 -26.42 0.99
CA ILE A 215 16.70 -27.08 2.07
C ILE A 215 15.77 -27.25 3.26
N GLN A 216 15.61 -28.50 3.71
CA GLN A 216 14.76 -28.86 4.83
C GLN A 216 15.62 -29.45 5.95
N ILE A 217 15.46 -28.94 7.16
CA ILE A 217 16.18 -29.41 8.34
C ILE A 217 15.17 -29.97 9.34
N HIS A 218 15.35 -31.24 9.69
CA HIS A 218 14.54 -31.94 10.70
C HIS A 218 15.31 -32.24 11.98
N SER A 219 16.62 -31.98 11.99
CA SER A 219 17.48 -32.25 13.13
C SER A 219 17.14 -31.41 14.35
N ALA A 220 17.11 -32.05 15.52
CA ALA A 220 16.80 -31.40 16.78
C ALA A 220 17.82 -30.35 17.24
N SER A 221 19.06 -30.33 16.73
CA SER A 221 20.12 -29.42 17.20
C SER A 221 20.56 -28.37 16.17
N ALA A 222 20.05 -28.43 14.95
CA ALA A 222 20.37 -27.46 13.91
C ALA A 222 19.50 -26.20 14.06
N THR A 223 20.13 -25.03 13.97
CA THR A 223 19.48 -23.74 14.27
C THR A 223 18.88 -23.06 13.03
N ALA A 224 19.54 -23.18 11.87
CA ALA A 224 19.10 -22.66 10.56
C ALA A 224 19.81 -23.34 9.38
N VAL A 225 19.49 -22.97 8.13
CA VAL A 225 20.22 -23.42 6.93
C VAL A 225 21.66 -22.92 6.91
N LEU A 226 21.85 -21.61 7.11
CA LEU A 226 23.16 -20.98 7.30
C LEU A 226 23.31 -20.57 8.76
N SER A 227 24.26 -21.19 9.47
CA SER A 227 24.58 -20.87 10.86
C SER A 227 25.98 -20.27 10.96
N ILE A 228 26.09 -19.04 11.43
CA ILE A 228 27.36 -18.32 11.61
C ILE A 228 27.51 -17.92 13.08
N SER A 229 28.56 -18.42 13.73
CA SER A 229 28.91 -18.08 15.11
C SER A 229 30.30 -17.46 15.19
N ILE A 230 30.37 -16.16 15.50
CA ILE A 230 31.60 -15.37 15.63
C ILE A 230 31.78 -14.87 17.07
N MET A 231 32.48 -15.64 17.89
CA MET A 231 32.57 -15.43 19.36
C MET A 231 33.83 -14.67 19.83
N GLY A 232 34.80 -14.42 18.96
CA GLY A 232 35.96 -13.58 19.27
C GLY A 232 35.74 -12.09 18.98
N ASP A 233 36.80 -11.29 19.11
CA ASP A 233 36.80 -9.83 18.89
C ASP A 233 37.27 -9.44 17.48
N LEU A 234 36.84 -8.27 16.99
CA LEU A 234 37.12 -7.74 15.65
C LEU A 234 36.71 -8.69 14.50
N ASN A 235 35.70 -9.54 14.73
CA ASN A 235 35.22 -10.48 13.74
C ASN A 235 34.19 -9.82 12.80
N ILE A 236 34.06 -10.35 11.59
CA ILE A 236 33.11 -9.84 10.60
C ILE A 236 32.28 -11.01 10.07
N ALA A 237 30.95 -10.90 10.21
CA ALA A 237 30.00 -11.74 9.50
C ALA A 237 29.28 -10.90 8.45
N TYR A 238 29.47 -11.22 7.18
CA TYR A 238 28.98 -10.47 6.03
C TYR A 238 28.15 -11.36 5.11
N VAL A 239 26.87 -11.04 4.91
CA VAL A 239 25.99 -11.74 3.96
C VAL A 239 25.41 -10.72 2.99
N ASN A 240 25.69 -10.86 1.69
CA ASN A 240 25.31 -9.85 0.70
C ASN A 240 24.78 -10.46 -0.58
N GLN A 241 23.71 -9.88 -1.15
CA GLN A 241 23.15 -10.32 -2.44
C GLN A 241 22.87 -11.83 -2.51
N CYS A 242 22.46 -12.42 -1.40
CA CYS A 242 22.13 -13.83 -1.33
C CYS A 242 20.62 -14.05 -1.49
N ASN A 243 20.23 -15.24 -1.96
CA ASN A 243 18.83 -15.65 -2.04
C ASN A 243 18.58 -16.90 -1.20
N PHE A 244 17.69 -16.79 -0.21
CA PHE A 244 17.20 -17.89 0.61
C PHE A 244 15.74 -18.15 0.24
N THR A 245 15.49 -19.25 -0.46
CA THR A 245 14.15 -19.60 -0.93
C THR A 245 13.76 -20.98 -0.41
N ASN A 246 12.57 -21.11 0.18
CA ASN A 246 12.04 -22.40 0.64
C ASN A 246 13.02 -23.15 1.57
N CYS A 247 13.65 -22.41 2.49
CA CYS A 247 14.48 -22.96 3.55
C CYS A 247 13.63 -23.23 4.79
N THR A 248 13.62 -24.46 5.27
CA THR A 248 12.78 -24.90 6.39
C THR A 248 13.63 -25.48 7.51
N CYS A 249 13.41 -25.05 8.75
CA CYS A 249 14.08 -25.57 9.94
C CYS A 249 13.05 -25.88 11.03
N THR A 250 12.74 -27.18 11.22
CA THR A 250 11.59 -27.66 12.01
C THR A 250 11.96 -28.51 13.22
N GLY A 251 13.25 -28.74 13.47
CA GLY A 251 13.70 -29.51 14.63
C GLY A 251 13.34 -28.87 15.97
N GLN A 252 13.41 -29.66 17.04
CA GLN A 252 13.00 -29.24 18.39
C GLN A 252 13.76 -28.01 18.93
N ASN A 253 15.05 -27.84 18.62
CA ASN A 253 15.82 -26.62 18.95
C ASN A 253 16.13 -25.76 17.70
N SER A 254 15.42 -25.98 16.61
CA SER A 254 15.52 -25.10 15.45
C SER A 254 15.00 -23.72 15.80
N ILE A 255 15.52 -22.69 15.14
CA ILE A 255 15.25 -21.30 15.50
C ILE A 255 14.80 -20.53 14.26
N SER A 256 15.63 -20.51 13.21
CA SER A 256 15.39 -19.78 11.98
C SER A 256 15.33 -20.70 10.77
N GLY A 257 14.50 -20.38 9.78
CA GLY A 257 14.49 -21.11 8.51
C GLY A 257 15.77 -20.89 7.69
N ALA A 258 16.17 -19.64 7.49
CA ALA A 258 17.29 -19.29 6.61
C ALA A 258 18.62 -19.08 7.35
N ILE A 259 18.72 -18.05 8.21
CA ILE A 259 19.97 -17.65 8.85
C ILE A 259 19.85 -17.66 10.37
N TYR A 260 20.84 -18.27 11.03
CA TYR A 260 21.13 -18.10 12.44
C TYR A 260 22.49 -17.45 12.60
N LEU A 261 22.55 -16.36 13.37
CA LEU A 261 23.78 -15.64 13.67
C LEU A 261 23.97 -15.48 15.17
N GLN A 262 25.16 -15.79 15.64
CA GLN A 262 25.57 -15.59 17.03
C GLN A 262 26.88 -14.83 17.10
N SER A 263 26.91 -13.78 17.91
CA SER A 263 28.14 -13.07 18.28
C SER A 263 28.38 -13.16 19.79
N GLY A 264 29.66 -13.16 20.20
CA GLY A 264 30.09 -13.36 21.59
C GLY A 264 29.60 -12.27 22.56
N VAL A 265 29.39 -12.64 23.83
CA VAL A 265 28.66 -11.87 24.87
C VAL A 265 29.58 -11.13 25.85
N LEU A 266 30.91 -11.30 25.76
CA LEU A 266 31.85 -10.83 26.78
C LEU A 266 32.57 -9.54 26.35
N GLY A 267 32.06 -8.39 26.83
CA GLY A 267 32.80 -7.12 26.98
C GLY A 267 33.44 -6.53 25.71
N PHE A 268 32.83 -5.47 25.17
CA PHE A 268 33.38 -4.63 24.08
C PHE A 268 33.77 -5.41 22.82
N ASN A 269 32.83 -6.14 22.25
CA ASN A 269 33.02 -6.79 20.97
C ASN A 269 32.96 -5.76 19.83
N HIS A 270 34.10 -5.47 19.19
CA HIS A 270 34.21 -4.59 18.01
C HIS A 270 33.84 -5.32 16.70
N SER A 271 33.27 -6.51 16.80
CA SER A 271 32.80 -7.28 15.65
C SER A 271 31.69 -6.58 14.88
N GLN A 272 31.48 -7.02 13.65
CA GLN A 272 30.49 -6.46 12.74
C GLN A 272 29.60 -7.57 12.19
N VAL A 273 28.30 -7.29 12.13
CA VAL A 273 27.30 -8.17 11.52
C VAL A 273 26.54 -7.40 10.46
N ILE A 274 26.70 -7.78 9.20
CA ILE A 274 26.11 -7.05 8.09
C ILE A 274 25.39 -8.05 7.19
N ILE A 275 24.08 -7.92 7.06
CA ILE A 275 23.25 -8.68 6.12
C ILE A 275 22.55 -7.68 5.22
N MET A 276 22.85 -7.67 3.92
CA MET A 276 22.27 -6.68 3.02
C MET A 276 21.96 -7.18 1.63
N SER A 277 21.08 -6.46 0.94
CA SER A 277 20.73 -6.69 -0.45
C SER A 277 20.30 -8.13 -0.76
N SER A 278 19.84 -8.87 0.25
CA SER A 278 19.52 -10.29 0.15
C SER A 278 18.01 -10.52 0.14
N LEU A 279 17.59 -11.63 -0.45
CA LEU A 279 16.20 -11.99 -0.63
C LEU A 279 15.85 -13.23 0.22
N PHE A 280 14.74 -13.14 0.95
CA PHE A 280 14.24 -14.21 1.83
C PHE A 280 12.80 -14.53 1.45
N LEU A 281 12.60 -15.64 0.73
CA LEU A 281 11.33 -16.08 0.18
C LEU A 281 10.85 -17.39 0.81
N ASP A 282 9.62 -17.40 1.31
CA ASP A 282 8.90 -18.61 1.73
C ASP A 282 9.69 -19.50 2.70
N ASN A 283 10.48 -18.89 3.58
CA ASN A 283 11.27 -19.62 4.57
C ASN A 283 10.44 -19.89 5.83
N TYR A 284 10.70 -21.02 6.48
CA TYR A 284 9.97 -21.46 7.67
C TYR A 284 10.93 -21.84 8.79
N GLY A 285 10.76 -21.26 9.98
CA GLY A 285 11.49 -21.66 11.19
C GLY A 285 10.60 -21.74 12.41
N GLN A 286 11.18 -22.04 13.57
CA GLN A 286 10.42 -22.10 14.83
C GLN A 286 10.10 -20.71 15.37
N GLU A 287 11.11 -19.83 15.48
CA GLU A 287 10.99 -18.46 16.00
C GLU A 287 10.87 -17.41 14.88
N THR A 288 11.48 -17.68 13.73
CA THR A 288 11.45 -16.80 12.55
C THR A 288 11.74 -17.57 11.27
N GLY A 289 11.23 -17.13 10.13
CA GLY A 289 11.51 -17.76 8.84
C GLY A 289 12.86 -17.36 8.28
N ALA A 290 13.27 -16.10 8.43
CA ALA A 290 14.44 -15.57 7.73
C ALA A 290 15.68 -15.37 8.61
N ILE A 291 15.72 -14.41 9.53
CA ILE A 291 16.96 -14.06 10.24
C ILE A 291 16.77 -14.11 11.76
N TYR A 292 17.49 -15.00 12.43
CA TYR A 292 17.65 -14.94 13.88
C TYR A 292 19.07 -14.54 14.23
N ALA A 293 19.24 -13.44 14.97
CA ALA A 293 20.54 -12.98 15.41
C ALA A 293 20.58 -12.69 16.91
N THR A 294 21.59 -13.21 17.60
CA THR A 294 21.76 -13.05 19.06
C THR A 294 23.18 -12.65 19.44
N GLY A 295 23.33 -11.94 20.56
CA GLY A 295 24.61 -11.38 20.99
C GLY A 295 25.15 -10.35 19.99
N LEU A 296 24.24 -9.59 19.35
CA LEU A 296 24.59 -8.66 18.29
C LEU A 296 25.59 -7.59 18.77
N PRO A 297 26.66 -7.32 17.98
CA PRO A 297 27.60 -6.26 18.30
C PRO A 297 26.97 -4.87 18.06
N LEU A 298 27.65 -3.81 18.51
CA LEU A 298 27.20 -2.43 18.29
C LEU A 298 27.15 -2.06 16.81
N VAL A 299 28.07 -2.59 16.01
CA VAL A 299 28.12 -2.36 14.56
C VAL A 299 27.34 -3.48 13.86
N ASN A 300 26.09 -3.20 13.52
CA ASN A 300 25.27 -4.13 12.76
C ASN A 300 24.39 -3.41 11.72
N SER A 301 24.01 -4.12 10.65
CA SER A 301 23.22 -3.56 9.54
C SER A 301 22.42 -4.65 8.83
N PHE A 302 21.14 -4.39 8.56
CA PHE A 302 20.19 -5.31 7.92
C PHE A 302 19.48 -4.66 6.71
N LYS A 303 20.18 -3.78 5.99
CA LYS A 303 19.62 -2.89 4.97
C LYS A 303 19.36 -3.57 3.62
N THR A 304 18.50 -2.95 2.80
CA THR A 304 18.21 -3.33 1.41
C THR A 304 17.78 -4.79 1.19
N ASN A 305 17.31 -5.49 2.22
CA ASN A 305 16.84 -6.86 2.11
C ASN A 305 15.36 -6.91 1.67
N GLY A 306 14.98 -7.98 0.98
CA GLY A 306 13.60 -8.26 0.60
C GLY A 306 13.07 -9.48 1.35
N PHE A 307 11.93 -9.34 2.02
CA PHE A 307 11.28 -10.41 2.76
C PHE A 307 9.87 -10.67 2.24
N SER A 308 9.56 -11.90 1.88
CA SER A 308 8.24 -12.29 1.38
C SER A 308 7.88 -13.72 1.76
N GLY A 309 6.66 -13.94 2.22
CA GLY A 309 6.13 -15.29 2.47
C GLY A 309 6.79 -16.06 3.62
N ASN A 310 7.74 -15.47 4.35
CA ASN A 310 8.38 -16.11 5.49
C ASN A 310 7.37 -16.37 6.62
N LYS A 311 7.55 -17.49 7.31
CA LYS A 311 6.65 -17.97 8.37
C LYS A 311 7.44 -18.48 9.57
N LYS A 312 6.79 -18.50 10.72
CA LYS A 312 7.29 -19.18 11.91
C LYS A 312 6.28 -20.21 12.43
N ASN A 313 6.69 -21.02 13.40
CA ASN A 313 5.77 -21.89 14.12
C ASN A 313 4.82 -21.07 15.01
N GLY A 314 3.56 -21.52 15.13
CA GLY A 314 2.51 -20.82 15.88
C GLY A 314 1.59 -19.96 15.01
N SER A 315 0.58 -19.33 15.62
CA SER A 315 -0.52 -18.67 14.89
C SER A 315 -0.41 -17.15 14.76
N ASP A 316 0.39 -16.46 15.59
CA ASP A 316 0.45 -14.99 15.57
C ASP A 316 1.15 -14.44 14.31
N GLN A 317 2.01 -15.24 13.67
CA GLN A 317 2.84 -14.92 12.51
C GLN A 317 3.53 -13.54 12.61
N LYS A 318 3.86 -13.09 13.83
CA LYS A 318 4.74 -11.95 14.07
C LYS A 318 6.20 -12.43 14.02
N SER A 319 7.17 -11.54 13.86
CA SER A 319 8.62 -11.87 13.83
C SER A 319 9.06 -12.85 12.73
N CYS A 320 8.24 -13.05 11.69
CA CYS A 320 8.54 -14.01 10.63
C CYS A 320 9.78 -13.68 9.80
N ASP A 321 10.18 -12.41 9.73
CA ASP A 321 11.34 -11.99 8.95
C ASP A 321 12.60 -11.88 9.79
N SER A 322 12.48 -11.37 11.02
CA SER A 322 13.65 -11.31 11.88
C SER A 322 13.36 -11.33 13.38
N VAL A 323 14.32 -11.89 14.12
CA VAL A 323 14.45 -11.81 15.57
C VAL A 323 15.86 -11.33 15.89
N LEU A 324 15.97 -10.18 16.57
CA LEU A 324 17.24 -9.54 16.92
C LEU A 324 17.38 -9.40 18.43
N LEU A 325 18.42 -10.01 19.01
CA LEU A 325 18.64 -10.04 20.45
C LEU A 325 19.99 -9.42 20.84
N TRP A 326 19.94 -8.35 21.62
CA TRP A 326 21.10 -7.75 22.30
C TRP A 326 21.12 -8.23 23.75
N THR A 327 21.86 -9.31 24.01
CA THR A 327 21.88 -10.00 25.31
C THR A 327 22.74 -9.32 26.38
N ASN A 328 23.59 -8.36 25.99
CA ASN A 328 24.44 -7.60 26.91
C ASN A 328 24.61 -6.18 26.40
N TYR A 329 23.56 -5.37 26.54
CA TYR A 329 23.54 -3.99 26.10
C TYR A 329 23.95 -3.05 27.24
N SER A 330 24.64 -1.95 26.95
CA SER A 330 25.23 -1.06 27.96
C SER A 330 24.43 0.20 28.25
N VAL A 331 23.38 0.49 27.47
CA VAL A 331 22.66 1.76 27.52
C VAL A 331 21.16 1.51 27.60
N ASN A 332 20.50 1.98 28.66
CA ASN A 332 19.04 1.88 28.80
C ASN A 332 18.30 2.46 27.58
N GLN A 333 17.23 1.78 27.19
CA GLN A 333 16.38 2.08 26.05
C GLN A 333 14.94 2.29 26.51
N THR A 334 14.32 3.39 26.11
CA THR A 334 12.86 3.41 26.07
C THR A 334 12.39 2.60 24.88
N LEU A 335 11.17 2.08 24.94
CA LEU A 335 10.60 1.28 23.84
C LEU A 335 10.62 2.03 22.51
N ASP A 336 10.27 3.32 22.51
CA ASP A 336 10.23 4.14 21.29
C ASP A 336 11.62 4.34 20.68
N VAL A 337 12.64 4.58 21.51
CA VAL A 337 14.03 4.71 21.05
C VAL A 337 14.55 3.38 20.51
N ALA A 338 14.22 2.26 21.17
CA ALA A 338 14.57 0.93 20.69
C ALA A 338 13.94 0.64 19.32
N ARG A 339 12.66 0.98 19.13
CA ARG A 339 11.96 0.79 17.84
C ARG A 339 12.55 1.64 16.73
N ASP A 340 12.83 2.92 16.98
CA ASP A 340 13.44 3.80 15.98
C ASP A 340 14.84 3.29 15.57
N LYS A 341 15.65 2.88 16.55
CA LYS A 341 16.96 2.26 16.30
C LYS A 341 16.84 1.02 15.43
N VAL A 342 15.98 0.08 15.80
CA VAL A 342 15.80 -1.19 15.07
C VAL A 342 15.23 -0.94 13.68
N SER A 343 14.28 -0.01 13.51
CA SER A 343 13.71 0.33 12.19
C SER A 343 14.79 0.81 11.21
N LYS A 344 15.68 1.70 11.68
CA LYS A 344 16.79 2.25 10.88
C LYS A 344 17.83 1.21 10.46
N LEU A 345 17.94 0.08 11.17
CA LEU A 345 18.82 -1.02 10.77
C LEU A 345 18.37 -1.68 9.47
N PHE A 346 17.05 -1.62 9.18
CA PHE A 346 16.48 -2.25 8.01
C PHE A 346 16.31 -1.29 6.83
N GLU A 347 16.28 0.05 6.99
CA GLU A 347 16.03 0.96 5.87
C GLU A 347 17.10 0.87 4.74
N PRO A 348 16.72 0.72 3.44
CA PRO A 348 15.37 0.72 2.84
C PRO A 348 14.84 -0.69 2.45
N SER A 349 14.99 -1.69 3.32
CA SER A 349 14.45 -3.05 3.12
C SER A 349 12.93 -3.06 2.97
N GLN A 350 12.39 -4.15 2.44
CA GLN A 350 10.95 -4.34 2.22
C GLN A 350 10.47 -5.66 2.81
N SER A 351 9.28 -5.65 3.40
CA SER A 351 8.58 -6.85 3.88
C SER A 351 7.13 -6.86 3.43
N THR A 352 6.61 -8.05 3.11
CA THR A 352 5.17 -8.27 2.89
C THR A 352 4.38 -8.51 4.19
N SER A 353 5.06 -8.57 5.33
CA SER A 353 4.49 -8.95 6.63
C SER A 353 4.52 -7.78 7.62
N ASN A 354 3.45 -7.64 8.38
CA ASN A 354 3.41 -6.68 9.50
C ASN A 354 4.05 -7.28 10.75
N PHE A 355 4.62 -6.41 11.58
CA PHE A 355 5.35 -6.72 12.81
C PHE A 355 6.40 -7.81 12.58
N SER A 356 7.05 -7.76 11.43
CA SER A 356 7.88 -8.85 10.91
C SER A 356 9.24 -8.96 11.58
N VAL A 357 9.65 -7.94 12.35
CA VAL A 357 10.87 -7.93 13.15
C VAL A 357 10.52 -7.88 14.64
N PHE A 358 11.01 -8.84 15.41
CA PHE A 358 11.04 -8.76 16.87
C PHE A 358 12.43 -8.35 17.36
N PHE A 359 12.48 -7.55 18.42
CA PHE A 359 13.73 -7.17 19.06
C PHE A 359 13.65 -7.28 20.58
N ARG A 360 14.81 -7.52 21.21
CA ARG A 360 14.98 -7.49 22.67
C ARG A 360 16.35 -6.94 23.06
N PHE A 361 16.35 -5.99 23.99
CA PHE A 361 17.53 -5.45 24.66
C PHE A 361 17.56 -5.93 26.11
N VAL A 362 18.69 -6.49 26.53
CA VAL A 362 18.91 -7.00 27.89
C VAL A 362 20.07 -6.25 28.54
N ILE A 363 19.86 -5.76 29.76
CA ILE A 363 20.83 -5.04 30.59
C ILE A 363 20.87 -5.69 31.97
N ASN A 364 22.06 -6.02 32.48
CA ASN A 364 22.22 -6.67 33.79
C ASN A 364 21.33 -7.92 33.98
N SER A 365 21.18 -8.73 32.92
CA SER A 365 20.31 -9.92 32.88
C SER A 365 18.81 -9.65 32.99
N ALA A 366 18.36 -8.40 32.94
CA ALA A 366 16.96 -8.01 32.90
C ALA A 366 16.60 -7.45 31.51
N THR A 367 15.38 -7.74 31.05
CA THR A 367 14.84 -7.14 29.81
C THR A 367 14.60 -5.65 30.05
N ASP A 368 15.24 -4.81 29.24
CA ASP A 368 15.13 -3.35 29.31
C ASP A 368 14.08 -2.83 28.32
N ALA A 369 14.13 -3.30 27.08
CA ALA A 369 13.10 -3.03 26.06
C ALA A 369 12.94 -4.21 25.10
N GLU A 370 11.70 -4.56 24.76
CA GLU A 370 11.39 -5.53 23.71
C GLU A 370 10.11 -5.15 22.97
N GLY A 371 9.97 -5.60 21.73
CA GLY A 371 8.80 -5.28 20.92
C GLY A 371 8.96 -5.68 19.47
N TYR A 372 8.12 -5.06 18.63
CA TYR A 372 8.07 -5.38 17.19
C TYR A 372 8.16 -4.13 16.32
N VAL A 373 8.74 -4.31 15.13
CA VAL A 373 8.95 -3.27 14.12
C VAL A 373 8.43 -3.76 12.77
N ASN A 374 7.90 -2.82 11.98
CA ASN A 374 7.55 -3.04 10.56
C ASN A 374 8.72 -2.63 9.68
N ILE A 375 9.08 -3.46 8.70
CA ILE A 375 10.03 -3.10 7.64
C ILE A 375 9.23 -2.49 6.48
N ASN A 376 9.44 -1.20 6.19
CA ASN A 376 8.73 -0.44 5.15
C ASN A 376 7.24 -0.81 5.06
N PRO A 377 6.45 -0.44 6.10
CA PRO A 377 5.10 -0.93 6.23
C PRO A 377 4.28 -0.63 4.98
N SER A 378 3.73 -1.67 4.35
CA SER A 378 2.68 -1.50 3.34
C SER A 378 1.41 -0.85 3.94
N ILE A 379 1.32 -0.86 5.28
CA ILE A 379 0.18 -0.40 6.08
C ILE A 379 0.69 0.60 7.13
N GLU A 380 0.40 1.88 6.96
CA GLU A 380 0.81 2.94 7.90
C GLU A 380 0.23 2.69 9.30
N LEU A 381 0.98 2.98 10.38
CA LEU A 381 0.44 2.90 11.74
C LEU A 381 -0.40 4.15 12.05
N CYS A 382 -1.56 3.97 12.70
CA CYS A 382 -2.38 5.08 13.14
C CYS A 382 -1.66 5.84 14.27
N LYS A 383 -1.19 7.07 14.01
CA LYS A 383 -0.39 7.86 14.96
C LYS A 383 -1.21 8.60 16.01
N SER A 384 -2.45 8.97 15.67
CA SER A 384 -3.38 9.66 16.56
C SER A 384 -4.80 9.63 15.97
N LYS A 385 -5.80 10.01 16.77
CA LYS A 385 -7.20 10.12 16.34
C LYS A 385 -7.41 11.00 15.11
N LEU A 386 -6.64 12.10 14.99
CA LEU A 386 -6.75 13.04 13.87
C LEU A 386 -6.18 12.50 12.55
N LEU A 387 -5.30 11.49 12.64
CA LEU A 387 -4.61 10.89 11.49
C LEU A 387 -5.14 9.50 11.16
N ILE A 388 -6.24 9.05 11.78
CA ILE A 388 -6.88 7.79 11.45
C ILE A 388 -7.50 7.85 10.05
N ASN A 389 -7.25 6.81 9.26
CA ASN A 389 -7.92 6.54 8.00
C ASN A 389 -8.26 5.03 7.89
N SER A 390 -8.96 4.63 6.83
CA SER A 390 -9.33 3.22 6.62
C SER A 390 -8.13 2.26 6.54
N ASN A 391 -6.99 2.77 6.08
CA ASN A 391 -5.82 2.00 5.69
C ASN A 391 -4.77 1.90 6.80
N CYS A 392 -4.85 2.72 7.86
CA CYS A 392 -3.86 2.65 8.93
C CYS A 392 -4.14 1.51 9.92
N MET A 393 -3.11 0.91 10.54
CA MET A 393 -3.25 -0.14 11.55
C MET A 393 -2.96 0.39 12.96
N CYS A 394 -3.75 -0.05 13.95
CA CYS A 394 -3.49 0.30 15.34
C CYS A 394 -2.27 -0.44 15.88
N ASP A 395 -1.34 0.31 16.46
CA ASP A 395 -0.09 -0.23 16.98
C ASP A 395 -0.29 -0.83 18.38
N PRO A 396 -0.18 -2.16 18.56
CA PRO A 396 -0.35 -2.83 19.86
C PRO A 396 0.67 -2.39 20.92
N TYR A 397 1.76 -1.76 20.51
CA TYR A 397 2.86 -1.36 21.39
C TYR A 397 3.00 0.17 21.53
N SER A 398 2.06 0.95 21.01
CA SER A 398 2.10 2.41 21.15
C SER A 398 1.74 2.82 22.57
N THR A 399 2.64 3.57 23.22
CA THR A 399 2.40 4.21 24.52
C THR A 399 1.63 5.53 24.37
N ALA A 400 1.88 6.26 23.29
CA ALA A 400 1.23 7.55 23.01
C ALA A 400 -0.21 7.40 22.50
N TYR A 401 -0.50 6.34 21.75
CA TYR A 401 -1.84 6.04 21.26
C TYR A 401 -2.20 4.56 21.48
N PRO A 402 -2.58 4.19 22.72
CA PRO A 402 -2.81 2.80 23.10
C PRO A 402 -3.79 2.09 22.17
N VAL A 403 -3.50 0.81 21.88
CA VAL A 403 -4.24 0.02 20.89
C VAL A 403 -5.74 -0.02 21.13
N ASP A 404 -6.19 -0.13 22.38
CA ASP A 404 -7.62 -0.14 22.71
C ASP A 404 -8.29 1.18 22.36
N GLN A 405 -7.60 2.30 22.65
CA GLN A 405 -8.08 3.63 22.30
C GLN A 405 -8.05 3.85 20.78
N CYS A 406 -7.00 3.40 20.10
CA CYS A 406 -6.91 3.45 18.64
C CYS A 406 -8.01 2.63 17.96
N LEU A 407 -8.25 1.39 18.40
CA LEU A 407 -9.29 0.53 17.84
C LEU A 407 -10.67 1.15 18.04
N LYS A 408 -10.94 1.69 19.24
CA LYS A 408 -12.18 2.39 19.53
C LYS A 408 -12.39 3.60 18.62
N ASP A 409 -11.39 4.48 18.52
CA ASP A 409 -11.47 5.65 17.65
C ASP A 409 -11.56 5.26 16.16
N LYS A 410 -10.85 4.20 15.74
CA LYS A 410 -10.85 3.72 14.35
C LYS A 410 -12.25 3.29 13.92
N ILE A 411 -12.94 2.51 14.75
CA ILE A 411 -14.31 2.08 14.47
C ILE A 411 -15.24 3.32 14.33
N CYS A 412 -15.04 4.36 15.16
CA CYS A 412 -15.82 5.60 15.07
C CYS A 412 -15.51 6.45 13.83
N VAL A 413 -14.41 6.19 13.12
CA VAL A 413 -14.07 6.87 11.86
C VAL A 413 -14.48 6.05 10.64
N VAL A 414 -14.21 4.74 10.65
CA VAL A 414 -14.39 3.89 9.46
C VAL A 414 -15.78 3.26 9.36
N ASP A 415 -16.49 3.10 10.48
CA ASP A 415 -17.76 2.37 10.54
C ASP A 415 -18.80 3.05 11.44
N LEU A 416 -18.77 4.39 11.49
CA LEU A 416 -19.62 5.17 12.41
C LEU A 416 -21.11 4.79 12.33
N ILE A 417 -21.64 4.47 11.14
CA ILE A 417 -23.07 4.21 10.91
C ILE A 417 -23.60 2.98 11.65
N ASN A 418 -22.76 1.98 11.90
CA ASN A 418 -23.12 0.73 12.57
C ASN A 418 -22.85 0.75 14.09
N GLN A 419 -22.40 1.88 14.64
CA GLN A 419 -22.04 2.00 16.05
C GLN A 419 -23.13 2.65 16.90
N THR A 420 -23.20 2.25 18.18
CA THR A 420 -24.08 2.87 19.17
C THR A 420 -23.52 4.19 19.69
N ASN A 421 -24.36 5.00 20.32
CA ASN A 421 -23.93 6.25 20.97
C ASN A 421 -23.04 6.02 22.22
N ALA A 422 -23.08 4.82 22.81
CA ALA A 422 -22.21 4.43 23.91
C ALA A 422 -20.78 4.10 23.42
N THR A 423 -20.67 3.48 22.25
CA THR A 423 -19.37 3.16 21.63
C THR A 423 -18.74 4.41 21.00
N CYS A 424 -19.52 5.13 20.20
CA CYS A 424 -19.09 6.33 19.47
C CYS A 424 -20.07 7.48 19.78
N PRO A 425 -19.64 8.52 20.53
CA PRO A 425 -20.48 9.68 20.83
C PRO A 425 -21.08 10.27 19.54
N CYS A 426 -22.31 10.78 19.64
CA CYS A 426 -22.97 11.41 18.50
C CYS A 426 -22.16 12.63 18.05
N LEU A 427 -21.94 12.75 16.74
CA LEU A 427 -21.24 13.92 16.20
C LEU A 427 -22.11 15.17 16.41
N SER A 428 -21.47 16.33 16.55
CA SER A 428 -22.20 17.61 16.66
C SER A 428 -22.83 18.03 15.34
N THR A 429 -22.36 17.48 14.21
CA THR A 429 -22.83 17.78 12.85
C THR A 429 -22.69 16.56 11.95
N GLY A 430 -23.65 16.31 11.06
CA GLY A 430 -23.52 15.29 10.01
C GLY A 430 -23.40 13.84 10.49
N ASP A 431 -23.82 13.51 11.72
CA ASP A 431 -23.83 12.12 12.19
C ASP A 431 -24.82 11.28 11.35
N PRO A 432 -24.37 10.23 10.63
CA PRO A 432 -25.23 9.40 9.79
C PRO A 432 -26.31 8.62 10.56
N ARG A 433 -26.18 8.55 11.89
CA ARG A 433 -27.12 7.91 12.81
C ARG A 433 -28.18 8.88 13.37
N ALA A 434 -28.03 10.18 13.13
CA ALA A 434 -28.97 11.20 13.63
C ALA A 434 -30.40 10.91 13.16
N GLY A 435 -31.35 10.92 14.09
CA GLY A 435 -32.77 10.67 13.81
C GLY A 435 -33.16 9.20 13.60
N LYS A 436 -32.21 8.26 13.68
CA LYS A 436 -32.45 6.80 13.53
C LYS A 436 -32.47 6.06 14.88
N GLY A 437 -32.75 6.76 15.97
CA GLY A 437 -32.88 6.21 17.33
C GLY A 437 -31.58 6.11 18.14
N GLN A 438 -30.41 5.98 17.49
CA GLN A 438 -29.11 5.95 18.19
C GLN A 438 -28.62 7.35 18.59
N CYS A 439 -28.83 8.33 17.71
CA CYS A 439 -28.49 9.73 17.95
C CYS A 439 -29.72 10.63 17.75
N PRO A 440 -29.89 11.69 18.55
CA PRO A 440 -30.93 12.68 18.32
C PRO A 440 -30.85 13.25 16.90
N ALA A 441 -32.00 13.59 16.30
CA ALA A 441 -32.03 14.30 15.04
C ALA A 441 -31.48 15.73 15.23
N TYR A 442 -30.85 16.30 14.20
CA TYR A 442 -30.49 17.72 14.23
C TYR A 442 -31.72 18.62 14.05
N CYS A 443 -31.74 19.78 14.70
CA CYS A 443 -32.82 20.74 14.56
C CYS A 443 -32.82 21.37 13.17
N VAL A 444 -33.98 21.40 12.51
CA VAL A 444 -34.19 22.09 11.24
C VAL A 444 -34.92 23.40 11.52
N LYS A 445 -34.37 24.52 11.03
CA LYS A 445 -34.95 25.86 11.19
C LYS A 445 -36.42 25.86 10.72
N GLY A 446 -37.35 26.31 11.57
CA GLY A 446 -38.79 26.32 11.29
C GLY A 446 -39.51 24.97 11.44
N ASN A 447 -38.82 23.87 11.75
CA ASN A 447 -39.43 22.55 11.99
C ASN A 447 -38.73 21.82 13.16
N LEU A 448 -38.77 22.43 14.34
CA LEU A 448 -38.08 21.92 15.53
C LEU A 448 -38.90 20.82 16.21
N THR A 449 -38.20 19.84 16.79
CA THR A 449 -38.78 18.88 17.73
C THR A 449 -38.18 19.09 19.12
N GLN A 450 -38.91 18.70 20.17
CA GLN A 450 -38.45 18.91 21.55
C GLN A 450 -37.08 18.27 21.80
N ASN A 451 -36.81 17.13 21.16
CA ASN A 451 -35.62 16.31 21.37
C ASN A 451 -34.51 16.52 20.32
N CYS A 452 -34.65 17.45 19.36
CA CYS A 452 -33.59 17.68 18.38
C CYS A 452 -32.35 18.36 19.00
N VAL A 453 -31.18 18.22 18.39
CA VAL A 453 -29.91 18.84 18.82
C VAL A 453 -29.51 19.96 17.86
N CYS A 454 -29.03 21.09 18.38
CA CYS A 454 -28.60 22.22 17.56
C CYS A 454 -27.22 21.94 16.93
N ASP A 455 -27.16 21.96 15.59
CA ASP A 455 -25.97 21.69 14.78
C ASP A 455 -25.05 22.93 14.72
N THR A 456 -23.73 22.73 14.84
CA THR A 456 -22.73 23.82 14.85
C THR A 456 -22.33 24.34 13.46
N ASN A 457 -22.64 23.61 12.38
CA ASN A 457 -22.18 23.88 11.01
C ASN A 457 -23.30 24.30 10.05
N ILE A 458 -24.54 24.52 10.50
CA ILE A 458 -25.61 25.04 9.63
C ILE A 458 -25.36 26.52 9.33
N THR A 459 -25.01 26.80 8.07
CA THR A 459 -24.86 28.16 7.56
C THR A 459 -26.16 28.95 7.74
N ASN A 460 -26.09 30.11 8.39
CA ASN A 460 -27.24 31.00 8.70
C ASN A 460 -28.26 30.48 9.74
N TYR A 461 -27.87 29.50 10.57
CA TYR A 461 -28.65 29.07 11.73
C TYR A 461 -27.73 28.67 12.90
N THR A 462 -27.33 29.66 13.69
CA THR A 462 -26.35 29.44 14.77
C THR A 462 -26.94 28.60 15.91
N VAL A 463 -26.07 27.94 16.68
CA VAL A 463 -26.48 27.20 17.88
C VAL A 463 -27.30 28.09 18.84
N GLN A 464 -26.91 29.37 18.98
CA GLN A 464 -27.64 30.33 19.81
C GLN A 464 -29.05 30.61 19.26
N GLN A 465 -29.18 30.80 17.94
CA GLN A 465 -30.48 30.98 17.29
C GLN A 465 -31.37 29.75 17.45
N CYS A 466 -30.81 28.55 17.28
CA CYS A 466 -31.52 27.28 17.47
C CYS A 466 -31.97 27.08 18.92
N GLN A 467 -31.10 27.33 19.91
CA GLN A 467 -31.45 27.22 21.32
C GLN A 467 -32.54 28.23 21.71
N GLN A 468 -32.46 29.46 21.22
CA GLN A 468 -33.48 30.48 21.42
C GLN A 468 -34.82 30.04 20.80
N GLU A 469 -34.82 29.54 19.58
CA GLU A 469 -36.02 29.04 18.91
C GLU A 469 -36.64 27.83 19.65
N LYS A 470 -35.82 26.91 20.21
CA LYS A 470 -36.32 25.82 21.08
C LYS A 470 -37.01 26.35 22.34
N LEU A 471 -36.42 27.34 23.01
CA LEU A 471 -37.03 27.96 24.19
C LEU A 471 -38.35 28.64 23.86
N CYS A 472 -38.40 29.39 22.75
CA CYS A 472 -39.60 30.09 22.32
C CYS A 472 -40.69 29.16 21.77
N THR A 473 -40.34 27.94 21.35
CA THR A 473 -41.31 26.95 20.86
C THR A 473 -41.83 26.03 21.96
N PHE A 474 -40.96 25.49 22.82
CA PHE A 474 -41.33 24.44 23.79
C PHE A 474 -41.43 24.92 25.25
N ASN A 475 -40.91 26.12 25.57
CA ASN A 475 -40.88 26.63 26.95
C ASN A 475 -41.30 28.11 27.04
N LEU A 476 -42.16 28.55 26.12
CA LEU A 476 -42.53 29.95 25.93
C LEU A 476 -43.11 30.60 27.20
N SER A 477 -43.91 29.87 27.98
CA SER A 477 -44.59 30.39 29.19
C SER A 477 -43.63 30.87 30.28
N ASN A 478 -42.38 30.39 30.28
CA ASN A 478 -41.37 30.73 31.27
C ASN A 478 -40.32 31.74 30.74
N GLN A 479 -40.50 32.28 29.53
CA GLN A 479 -39.56 33.23 28.93
C GLN A 479 -40.07 34.68 29.01
N THR A 480 -39.15 35.66 29.09
CA THR A 480 -39.48 37.09 29.03
C THR A 480 -39.76 37.55 27.59
N ASN A 481 -40.36 38.73 27.44
CA ASN A 481 -40.58 39.34 26.12
C ASN A 481 -39.28 39.78 25.41
N THR A 482 -38.18 39.93 26.15
CA THR A 482 -36.84 40.21 25.62
C THR A 482 -36.18 38.97 25.02
N THR A 483 -36.40 37.79 25.60
CA THR A 483 -35.86 36.51 25.09
C THR A 483 -36.72 35.93 23.96
N CYS A 484 -38.04 36.00 24.09
CA CYS A 484 -39.00 35.56 23.08
C CYS A 484 -40.06 36.65 22.86
N PRO A 485 -40.13 37.28 21.67
CA PRO A 485 -41.14 38.27 21.35
C PRO A 485 -42.55 37.77 21.68
N CYS A 486 -43.44 38.67 22.12
CA CYS A 486 -44.83 38.31 22.36
C CYS A 486 -45.45 37.80 21.06
N LEU A 487 -46.09 36.63 21.10
CA LEU A 487 -46.80 36.14 19.93
C LEU A 487 -48.00 37.05 19.65
N ASN A 488 -48.45 37.10 18.41
CA ASN A 488 -49.64 37.87 18.04
C ASN A 488 -50.93 37.14 18.38
N THR A 489 -50.84 35.85 18.75
CA THR A 489 -51.99 34.97 19.00
C THR A 489 -51.64 33.94 20.06
N SER A 490 -52.54 33.68 21.01
CA SER A 490 -52.40 32.60 22.03
C SER A 490 -51.06 32.59 22.80
N ASP A 491 -50.41 33.74 23.01
CA ASP A 491 -49.23 33.79 23.88
C ASP A 491 -49.64 33.46 25.33
N PRO A 492 -49.08 32.41 25.96
CA PRO A 492 -49.44 32.02 27.33
C PRO A 492 -49.10 33.07 28.40
N ARG A 493 -48.30 34.09 28.02
CA ARG A 493 -47.89 35.22 28.85
C ARG A 493 -48.79 36.46 28.67
N ALA A 494 -49.70 36.47 27.70
CA ALA A 494 -50.61 37.58 27.45
C ALA A 494 -51.48 37.90 28.68
N GLY A 495 -51.55 39.17 29.07
CA GLY A 495 -52.32 39.64 30.22
C GLY A 495 -51.71 39.34 31.60
N LYS A 496 -50.51 38.74 31.66
CA LYS A 496 -49.81 38.39 32.91
C LYS A 496 -48.61 39.31 33.21
N GLY A 497 -48.58 40.51 32.63
CA GLY A 497 -47.55 41.53 32.85
C GLY A 497 -46.33 41.47 31.93
N GLN A 498 -46.07 40.36 31.23
CA GLN A 498 -44.96 40.23 30.26
C GLN A 498 -45.37 40.59 28.82
N CYS A 499 -46.64 40.36 28.47
CA CYS A 499 -47.23 40.69 27.17
C CYS A 499 -48.63 41.32 27.37
N PRO A 500 -49.05 42.28 26.53
CA PRO A 500 -50.40 42.85 26.56
C PRO A 500 -51.49 41.78 26.44
N ALA A 501 -52.68 42.04 26.98
CA ALA A 501 -53.83 41.14 26.82
C ALA A 501 -54.47 41.27 25.43
N TYR A 502 -54.95 40.17 24.86
CA TYR A 502 -55.67 40.19 23.59
C TYR A 502 -57.11 40.70 23.74
N CYS A 503 -57.62 41.37 22.70
CA CYS A 503 -59.01 41.79 22.62
C CYS A 503 -59.94 40.57 22.53
N VAL A 504 -61.00 40.56 23.32
CA VAL A 504 -62.07 39.55 23.25
C VAL A 504 -63.24 40.13 22.48
N LYS A 505 -63.76 39.38 21.49
CA LYS A 505 -64.92 39.74 20.68
C LYS A 505 -66.09 40.16 21.57
N GLY A 506 -66.67 41.34 21.34
CA GLY A 506 -67.77 41.89 22.15
C GLY A 506 -67.37 42.44 23.54
N LYS A 507 -66.10 42.41 23.93
CA LYS A 507 -65.56 43.04 25.15
C LYS A 507 -64.28 43.84 24.85
N VAL A 508 -64.29 44.56 23.73
CA VAL A 508 -63.14 45.34 23.27
C VAL A 508 -62.96 46.57 24.16
N THR A 509 -61.75 46.75 24.69
CA THR A 509 -61.35 47.96 25.42
C THR A 509 -60.30 48.73 24.61
N PRO A 510 -60.04 50.02 24.93
CA PRO A 510 -59.03 50.80 24.23
C PRO A 510 -57.60 50.20 24.28
N ASP A 511 -57.26 49.45 25.32
CA ASP A 511 -55.88 49.02 25.61
C ASP A 511 -55.55 47.57 25.22
N CYS A 512 -56.52 46.82 24.70
CA CYS A 512 -56.29 45.44 24.25
C CYS A 512 -55.64 45.39 22.86
N VAL A 513 -54.89 44.32 22.56
CA VAL A 513 -54.24 44.07 21.26
C VAL A 513 -55.08 43.08 20.44
N CYS A 514 -55.35 43.40 19.17
CA CYS A 514 -56.12 42.53 18.30
C CYS A 514 -55.31 41.29 17.86
N ASP A 515 -55.83 40.10 18.16
CA ASP A 515 -55.24 38.81 17.80
C ASP A 515 -55.41 38.55 16.28
N THR A 516 -54.33 38.14 15.61
CA THR A 516 -54.33 37.95 14.15
C THR A 516 -54.91 36.62 13.66
N ASN A 517 -55.02 35.60 14.53
CA ASN A 517 -55.51 34.26 14.17
C ASN A 517 -56.70 33.81 15.03
N LEU A 518 -57.34 34.70 15.79
CA LEU A 518 -58.52 34.35 16.57
C LEU A 518 -59.63 33.85 15.62
N THR A 519 -59.95 32.58 15.72
CA THR A 519 -60.96 31.94 14.88
C THR A 519 -62.33 32.53 15.21
N GLY A 520 -62.93 33.20 14.22
CA GLY A 520 -64.22 33.89 14.37
C GLY A 520 -64.14 35.35 14.82
N TYR A 521 -62.95 35.92 15.02
CA TYR A 521 -62.73 37.34 15.28
C TYR A 521 -61.44 37.83 14.62
N THR A 522 -61.54 38.17 13.34
CA THR A 522 -60.36 38.54 12.54
C THR A 522 -59.75 39.83 13.06
N TYR A 523 -58.44 40.01 12.83
CA TYR A 523 -57.74 41.25 13.12
C TYR A 523 -58.51 42.50 12.63
N GLN A 524 -59.04 42.41 11.42
CA GLN A 524 -59.80 43.50 10.79
C GLN A 524 -61.19 43.67 11.44
N GLN A 525 -61.87 42.58 11.83
CA GLN A 525 -63.09 42.63 12.64
C GLN A 525 -62.84 43.26 14.01
N CYS A 526 -61.70 43.01 14.64
CA CYS A 526 -61.34 43.57 15.94
C CYS A 526 -61.06 45.07 15.88
N GLN A 527 -60.32 45.49 14.85
CA GLN A 527 -60.10 46.91 14.58
C GLN A 527 -61.41 47.64 14.20
N THR A 528 -62.36 46.93 13.58
CA THR A 528 -63.70 47.45 13.23
C THR A 528 -64.65 47.47 14.43
N GLU A 529 -64.69 46.44 15.29
CA GLU A 529 -65.50 46.42 16.52
C GLU A 529 -65.10 47.55 17.48
N LYS A 530 -63.80 47.86 17.55
CA LYS A 530 -63.29 49.01 18.31
C LYS A 530 -63.86 50.36 17.82
N LYS A 531 -64.25 50.44 16.54
CA LYS A 531 -64.97 51.59 15.94
C LYS A 531 -66.48 51.50 16.13
N CYS A 532 -67.08 50.31 16.01
CA CYS A 532 -68.53 50.11 16.17
C CYS A 532 -69.06 50.32 17.59
N ILE A 533 -68.21 50.18 18.62
CA ILE A 533 -68.57 50.44 20.03
C ILE A 533 -68.58 51.94 20.35
N THR A 534 -67.79 52.74 19.64
CA THR A 534 -67.60 54.16 19.96
C THR A 534 -68.46 55.10 19.09
N ASP A 535 -69.05 54.63 17.97
CA ASP A 535 -69.88 55.44 17.06
C ASP A 535 -70.79 54.61 16.10
N LEU A 536 -71.92 54.04 16.56
CA LEU A 536 -72.74 53.05 15.80
C LEU A 536 -73.80 53.64 14.84
N ILE A 537 -74.38 54.82 15.11
CA ILE A 537 -75.48 55.42 14.31
C ILE A 537 -75.00 55.93 12.94
N ASN A 538 -73.73 56.30 12.83
CA ASN A 538 -73.14 56.86 11.61
C ASN A 538 -72.47 55.82 10.70
N GLN A 539 -72.67 54.53 11.00
CA GLN A 539 -72.00 53.43 10.31
C GLN A 539 -72.97 52.75 9.34
N ASN A 540 -72.49 52.53 8.11
CA ASN A 540 -73.22 51.73 7.13
C ASN A 540 -73.13 50.22 7.46
N ASN A 541 -74.00 49.42 6.84
CA ASN A 541 -74.03 47.96 7.05
C ASN A 541 -72.72 47.26 6.61
N LEU A 542 -71.92 47.89 5.76
CA LEU A 542 -70.60 47.36 5.37
C LEU A 542 -69.55 47.54 6.49
N SER A 543 -69.71 48.52 7.37
CA SER A 543 -68.73 48.88 8.40
C SER A 543 -69.11 48.34 9.79
N CYS A 544 -70.40 48.38 10.15
CA CYS A 544 -70.92 47.74 11.36
C CYS A 544 -72.15 46.91 10.98
N PRO A 545 -72.03 45.56 10.98
CA PRO A 545 -73.09 44.66 10.53
C PRO A 545 -74.41 44.94 11.23
N CYS A 546 -75.52 44.67 10.54
CA CYS A 546 -76.84 44.71 11.15
C CYS A 546 -76.93 43.71 12.31
N LEU A 547 -77.40 44.13 13.47
CA LEU A 547 -77.65 43.29 14.63
C LEU A 547 -78.69 42.22 14.28
N SER A 548 -78.37 40.97 14.60
CA SER A 548 -79.16 39.77 14.27
C SER A 548 -80.50 39.64 15.01
N THR A 549 -80.79 40.60 15.90
CA THR A 549 -82.10 40.87 16.50
C THR A 549 -82.15 42.36 16.85
N GLY A 550 -83.25 43.05 16.52
CA GLY A 550 -83.51 44.41 17.00
C GLY A 550 -82.57 45.51 16.49
N ASP A 551 -81.91 45.36 15.34
CA ASP A 551 -81.11 46.46 14.77
C ASP A 551 -81.99 47.69 14.45
N PRO A 552 -81.68 48.88 14.99
CA PRO A 552 -82.49 50.09 14.75
C PRO A 552 -82.52 50.54 13.27
N ARG A 553 -81.65 49.98 12.41
CA ARG A 553 -81.56 50.23 10.97
C ARG A 553 -82.34 49.18 10.12
N ALA A 554 -82.89 48.11 10.70
CA ALA A 554 -83.62 47.04 9.99
C ALA A 554 -84.91 47.51 9.29
N GLY A 555 -85.09 47.14 8.01
CA GLY A 555 -86.29 47.47 7.23
C GLY A 555 -86.36 48.91 6.69
N LYS A 556 -85.31 49.72 6.91
CA LYS A 556 -85.25 51.14 6.50
C LYS A 556 -84.23 51.41 5.38
N GLY A 557 -83.89 50.39 4.59
CA GLY A 557 -83.01 50.48 3.43
C GLY A 557 -81.53 50.17 3.70
N THR A 558 -81.05 50.18 4.95
CA THR A 558 -79.65 49.85 5.29
C THR A 558 -79.45 48.38 5.70
N CYS A 559 -80.48 47.73 6.25
CA CYS A 559 -80.43 46.36 6.76
C CYS A 559 -81.64 45.52 6.28
N PRO A 560 -81.44 44.27 5.78
CA PRO A 560 -82.52 43.39 5.27
C PRO A 560 -83.58 42.99 6.31
N ALA A 561 -84.75 42.53 5.83
CA ALA A 561 -85.84 42.04 6.69
C ALA A 561 -85.67 40.56 7.10
N TYR A 562 -86.21 40.19 8.27
CA TYR A 562 -86.17 38.83 8.79
C TYR A 562 -87.21 37.90 8.17
N CYS A 563 -86.85 36.62 7.95
CA CYS A 563 -87.75 35.58 7.45
C CYS A 563 -88.81 35.22 8.49
N THR A 564 -90.05 35.06 8.03
CA THR A 564 -91.18 34.63 8.88
C THR A 564 -91.74 33.27 8.49
N ALA A 565 -91.41 32.75 7.29
CA ALA A 565 -91.67 31.40 6.82
C ALA A 565 -90.77 31.09 5.61
N LYS A 566 -90.82 29.86 5.06
CA LYS A 566 -90.19 29.54 3.78
C LYS A 566 -90.69 30.50 2.69
N ASP A 567 -89.78 31.28 2.13
CA ASP A 567 -89.98 32.27 1.05
C ASP A 567 -90.91 33.47 1.38
N LYS A 568 -91.03 33.89 2.65
CA LYS A 568 -91.74 35.13 3.06
C LYS A 568 -90.90 35.99 4.02
N PRO A 569 -90.85 37.34 3.87
CA PRO A 569 -91.58 38.19 2.91
C PRO A 569 -91.01 38.21 1.48
N THR A 570 -89.77 37.74 1.28
CA THR A 570 -89.14 37.49 -0.03
C THR A 570 -88.24 36.25 0.08
N THR A 571 -87.74 35.74 -1.04
CA THR A 571 -86.74 34.65 -1.09
C THR A 571 -85.39 35.03 -0.45
N ASP A 572 -85.12 36.32 -0.26
CA ASP A 572 -83.84 36.87 0.24
C ASP A 572 -83.90 37.33 1.70
N CYS A 573 -84.94 36.94 2.44
CA CYS A 573 -85.03 37.23 3.87
C CYS A 573 -83.92 36.51 4.64
N VAL A 574 -83.53 37.06 5.80
CA VAL A 574 -82.52 36.45 6.69
C VAL A 574 -83.19 35.73 7.85
N CYS A 575 -82.77 34.50 8.16
CA CYS A 575 -83.34 33.70 9.25
C CYS A 575 -83.08 34.38 10.61
N ASP A 576 -84.14 34.70 11.36
CA ASP A 576 -84.05 35.29 12.70
C ASP A 576 -83.44 34.28 13.70
N SER A 577 -82.46 34.76 14.48
CA SER A 577 -81.73 33.96 15.48
C SER A 577 -82.28 34.11 16.91
N GLY A 578 -83.31 34.95 17.09
CA GLY A 578 -83.96 35.16 18.36
C GLY A 578 -84.74 33.94 18.85
N PRO A 579 -84.83 33.72 20.19
CA PRO A 579 -85.55 32.58 20.76
C PRO A 579 -87.07 32.59 20.50
N ASN A 580 -87.62 33.72 20.02
CA ASN A 580 -89.03 33.91 19.69
C ASN A 580 -89.28 34.05 18.17
N ALA A 581 -88.32 33.64 17.34
CA ALA A 581 -88.43 33.71 15.89
C ALA A 581 -89.60 32.85 15.36
N SER A 582 -90.45 33.43 14.51
CA SER A 582 -91.61 32.74 13.91
C SER A 582 -91.22 31.63 12.91
N TYR A 583 -89.96 31.59 12.46
CA TYR A 583 -89.39 30.53 11.63
C TYR A 583 -88.06 30.03 12.23
N PRO A 584 -88.02 28.83 12.85
CA PRO A 584 -86.87 28.34 13.62
C PRO A 584 -85.57 28.22 12.81
N TYR A 585 -84.48 28.77 13.36
CA TYR A 585 -83.19 28.94 12.69
C TYR A 585 -82.60 27.63 12.11
N SER A 586 -82.67 26.52 12.84
CA SER A 586 -82.14 25.22 12.41
C SER A 586 -82.91 24.62 11.21
N THR A 587 -84.23 24.83 11.15
CA THR A 587 -85.10 24.38 10.06
C THR A 587 -84.94 25.26 8.81
N CYS A 588 -84.56 26.54 8.98
CA CYS A 588 -84.27 27.47 7.88
C CYS A 588 -82.98 27.10 7.11
N GLN A 589 -81.98 26.52 7.81
CA GLN A 589 -80.64 26.23 7.27
C GLN A 589 -80.54 24.88 6.52
N SER A 590 -81.23 23.81 6.96
CA SER A 590 -80.97 22.43 6.49
C SER A 590 -81.48 22.06 5.09
N ASN A 591 -82.24 22.93 4.42
CA ASN A 591 -83.03 22.59 3.23
C ASN A 591 -82.45 23.07 1.87
N LYS A 592 -81.14 23.37 1.75
CA LYS A 592 -80.55 24.01 0.55
C LYS A 592 -79.55 23.12 -0.25
N ILE A 593 -79.83 22.87 -1.55
CA ILE A 593 -78.88 22.37 -2.57
C ILE A 593 -78.10 23.57 -3.12
N CYS A 594 -76.82 23.40 -3.51
CA CYS A 594 -76.08 24.50 -4.14
C CYS A 594 -76.72 24.83 -5.50
N THR A 595 -77.44 25.94 -5.57
CA THR A 595 -77.91 26.54 -6.84
C THR A 595 -76.93 27.56 -7.37
N GLU A 596 -75.99 27.97 -6.53
CA GLU A 596 -74.92 28.89 -6.83
C GLU A 596 -73.98 28.36 -7.92
N SER A 597 -73.60 29.24 -8.85
CA SER A 597 -72.76 28.85 -9.98
C SER A 597 -71.40 28.32 -9.52
N SER A 598 -70.79 27.43 -10.31
CA SER A 598 -69.49 26.82 -10.01
C SER A 598 -68.32 27.79 -9.79
N ASN A 599 -68.48 29.05 -10.18
CA ASN A 599 -67.47 30.11 -10.00
C ASN A 599 -67.67 30.93 -8.72
N SER A 600 -68.74 30.72 -7.96
CA SER A 600 -68.96 31.42 -6.70
C SER A 600 -68.39 30.65 -5.50
N THR A 601 -68.55 31.20 -4.30
CA THR A 601 -68.09 30.62 -3.04
C THR A 601 -69.25 30.56 -2.07
N VAL A 602 -69.41 29.42 -1.40
CA VAL A 602 -70.41 29.20 -0.35
C VAL A 602 -69.71 28.90 0.98
N THR A 603 -70.40 29.13 2.09
CA THR A 603 -69.89 28.73 3.41
C THR A 603 -69.58 27.22 3.41
N LYS A 604 -68.44 26.84 3.97
CA LYS A 604 -67.96 25.45 3.97
C LYS A 604 -69.05 24.49 4.46
N ASP A 605 -69.36 23.48 3.64
CA ASP A 605 -70.37 22.44 3.87
C ASP A 605 -71.83 22.92 3.95
N SER A 606 -72.13 24.18 3.57
CA SER A 606 -73.49 24.75 3.67
C SER A 606 -74.48 24.19 2.63
N CYS A 607 -73.97 23.58 1.57
CA CYS A 607 -74.76 22.86 0.58
C CYS A 607 -73.87 21.79 -0.10
N THR A 608 -74.50 20.77 -0.72
CA THR A 608 -73.77 19.67 -1.38
C THR A 608 -73.50 19.99 -2.85
N CYS A 609 -72.27 19.75 -3.32
CA CYS A 609 -71.90 19.99 -4.72
C CYS A 609 -72.68 19.08 -5.66
N SER A 610 -72.97 19.56 -6.86
CA SER A 610 -73.57 18.76 -7.94
C SER A 610 -72.71 18.85 -9.20
N ARG A 611 -73.01 18.01 -10.20
CA ARG A 611 -72.33 17.99 -11.50
C ARG A 611 -72.36 19.34 -12.23
N THR A 612 -73.39 20.17 -12.00
CA THR A 612 -73.55 21.46 -12.68
C THR A 612 -73.24 22.67 -11.81
N ASN A 613 -73.34 22.53 -10.49
CA ASN A 613 -73.12 23.61 -9.52
C ASN A 613 -72.18 23.14 -8.40
N TYR A 614 -70.92 23.57 -8.48
CA TYR A 614 -69.83 23.21 -7.54
C TYR A 614 -69.06 24.46 -7.05
N PRO A 615 -69.72 25.40 -6.37
CA PRO A 615 -69.06 26.58 -5.84
C PRO A 615 -67.99 26.21 -4.80
N THR A 616 -66.99 27.07 -4.62
CA THR A 616 -65.93 26.84 -3.64
C THR A 616 -66.54 26.75 -2.24
N GLY A 617 -66.25 25.68 -1.48
CA GLY A 617 -66.80 25.45 -0.14
C GLY A 617 -68.01 24.51 -0.06
N CYS A 618 -68.55 24.03 -1.18
CA CYS A 618 -69.59 22.99 -1.14
C CYS A 618 -69.03 21.64 -0.64
N LYS A 619 -69.91 20.84 -0.03
CA LYS A 619 -69.56 19.49 0.44
C LYS A 619 -69.51 18.52 -0.75
N CYS A 620 -68.41 17.80 -0.93
CA CYS A 620 -68.27 16.80 -2.00
C CYS A 620 -69.21 15.61 -1.79
N PRO A 621 -69.85 15.09 -2.85
CA PRO A 621 -70.62 13.85 -2.79
C PRO A 621 -69.74 12.68 -2.33
N THR A 622 -70.30 11.79 -1.53
CA THR A 622 -69.62 10.58 -1.04
C THR A 622 -69.74 9.39 -2.00
N ASP A 623 -70.66 9.45 -2.97
CA ASP A 623 -70.81 8.48 -4.04
C ASP A 623 -69.87 8.84 -5.19
N SER A 624 -68.92 7.94 -5.52
CA SER A 624 -67.89 8.19 -6.53
C SER A 624 -68.46 8.44 -7.93
N SER A 625 -69.63 7.87 -8.25
CA SER A 625 -70.31 8.09 -9.54
C SER A 625 -70.71 9.56 -9.75
N GLN A 626 -70.94 10.28 -8.67
CA GLN A 626 -71.40 11.69 -8.66
C GLN A 626 -70.25 12.71 -8.75
N LEU A 627 -68.99 12.24 -8.72
CA LEU A 627 -67.81 13.08 -8.94
C LEU A 627 -67.58 13.41 -10.42
N THR A 628 -68.28 12.71 -11.33
CA THR A 628 -68.18 12.93 -12.78
C THR A 628 -68.65 14.33 -13.16
N GLY A 629 -67.73 15.16 -13.64
CA GLY A 629 -67.98 16.56 -14.03
C GLY A 629 -67.65 17.60 -12.95
N ILE A 630 -67.16 17.18 -11.77
CA ILE A 630 -66.66 18.07 -10.72
C ILE A 630 -65.12 18.13 -10.79
N PRO A 631 -64.50 19.32 -10.93
CA PRO A 631 -63.04 19.46 -11.10
C PRO A 631 -62.24 19.13 -9.83
N GLN A 632 -60.97 18.75 -10.00
CA GLN A 632 -60.07 18.30 -8.92
C GLN A 632 -59.89 19.34 -7.80
N ASN A 633 -59.85 20.63 -8.15
CA ASN A 633 -59.71 21.72 -7.19
C ASN A 633 -60.97 21.97 -6.34
N ARG A 634 -62.06 21.23 -6.57
CA ARG A 634 -63.28 21.24 -5.76
C ARG A 634 -63.42 19.96 -4.95
N CYS A 635 -63.17 18.82 -5.59
CA CYS A 635 -63.12 17.52 -4.94
C CYS A 635 -61.86 16.78 -5.37
N GLU A 636 -60.97 16.48 -4.41
CA GLU A 636 -59.70 15.77 -4.64
C GLU A 636 -59.92 14.42 -5.33
N CYS A 637 -58.89 13.93 -6.04
CA CYS A 637 -58.94 12.63 -6.70
C CYS A 637 -58.96 11.50 -5.67
N LEU A 638 -59.78 10.47 -5.90
CA LEU A 638 -59.80 9.27 -5.07
C LEU A 638 -58.57 8.41 -5.34
N LYS A 639 -58.04 7.78 -4.29
CA LYS A 639 -56.85 6.91 -4.37
C LYS A 639 -57.10 5.60 -5.12
N THR A 640 -58.36 5.19 -5.29
CA THR A 640 -58.76 4.02 -6.06
C THR A 640 -60.09 4.26 -6.77
N GLY A 641 -60.21 3.85 -8.02
CA GLY A 641 -61.49 3.82 -8.74
C GLY A 641 -62.13 5.18 -8.96
N ASP A 642 -61.36 6.28 -9.01
CA ASP A 642 -61.89 7.59 -9.38
C ASP A 642 -62.35 7.55 -10.85
N PRO A 643 -63.63 7.83 -11.15
CA PRO A 643 -64.13 7.80 -12.53
C PRO A 643 -63.48 8.88 -13.42
N ARG A 644 -62.69 9.79 -12.84
CA ARG A 644 -61.92 10.83 -13.54
C ARG A 644 -60.46 10.43 -13.83
N ALA A 645 -60.04 9.20 -13.52
CA ALA A 645 -58.71 8.69 -13.86
C ALA A 645 -58.48 8.59 -15.38
N ASN A 646 -57.23 8.83 -15.82
CA ASN A 646 -56.86 8.94 -17.25
C ASN A 646 -57.38 10.22 -17.93
N GLY A 647 -57.22 11.35 -17.25
CA GLY A 647 -57.61 12.68 -17.75
C GLY A 647 -57.41 13.76 -16.70
N ILE A 648 -58.43 14.03 -15.89
CA ILE A 648 -58.39 15.03 -14.81
C ILE A 648 -57.56 14.52 -13.62
N CYS A 649 -57.58 13.21 -13.36
CA CYS A 649 -56.73 12.56 -12.36
C CYS A 649 -55.63 11.70 -13.04
N PRO A 650 -54.42 11.57 -12.43
CA PRO A 650 -53.33 10.75 -12.96
C PRO A 650 -53.74 9.31 -13.25
N ALA A 651 -53.16 8.70 -14.29
CA ALA A 651 -53.34 7.28 -14.60
C ALA A 651 -52.60 6.40 -13.58
N TYR A 652 -53.13 5.20 -13.30
CA TYR A 652 -52.46 4.25 -12.42
C TYR A 652 -51.31 3.50 -13.12
N CYS A 653 -50.21 3.22 -12.41
CA CYS A 653 -49.01 2.59 -12.99
C CYS A 653 -49.24 1.12 -13.42
N ILE A 654 -48.60 0.72 -14.53
CA ILE A 654 -48.60 -0.65 -15.06
C ILE A 654 -47.18 -1.24 -14.94
N LYS A 655 -47.07 -2.50 -14.49
CA LYS A 655 -45.79 -3.22 -14.31
C LYS A 655 -44.98 -3.25 -15.61
N GLY A 656 -43.71 -2.83 -15.59
CA GLY A 656 -42.84 -2.74 -16.77
C GLY A 656 -43.01 -1.50 -17.63
N GLN A 657 -43.95 -0.59 -17.30
CA GLN A 657 -44.18 0.69 -17.99
C GLN A 657 -44.27 1.86 -17.00
N VAL A 658 -43.60 1.74 -15.86
CA VAL A 658 -43.62 2.76 -14.81
C VAL A 658 -42.90 4.02 -15.30
N ASN A 659 -43.49 5.19 -15.06
CA ASN A 659 -42.88 6.48 -15.36
C ASN A 659 -43.19 7.49 -14.24
N ALA A 660 -42.64 8.69 -14.33
CA ALA A 660 -42.79 9.72 -13.30
C ALA A 660 -44.26 10.15 -13.07
N SER A 661 -45.12 10.03 -14.09
CA SER A 661 -46.45 10.63 -14.14
C SER A 661 -47.60 9.70 -13.71
N CYS A 662 -47.36 8.40 -13.54
CA CYS A 662 -48.39 7.45 -13.10
C CYS A 662 -48.47 7.35 -11.56
N GLU A 663 -49.63 7.04 -10.99
CA GLU A 663 -49.83 6.86 -9.53
C GLU A 663 -49.95 5.37 -9.18
N CYS A 664 -49.36 4.92 -8.05
CA CYS A 664 -49.47 3.50 -7.66
C CYS A 664 -50.82 3.22 -6.99
N ASP A 665 -51.63 2.35 -7.58
CA ASP A 665 -52.94 1.93 -7.06
C ASP A 665 -52.78 1.11 -5.76
N THR A 666 -53.40 1.56 -4.67
CA THR A 666 -53.34 0.92 -3.36
C THR A 666 -54.08 -0.42 -3.28
N ASN A 667 -54.96 -0.74 -4.23
CA ASN A 667 -55.76 -1.97 -4.26
C ASN A 667 -55.46 -2.88 -5.46
N SER A 668 -54.38 -2.63 -6.22
CA SER A 668 -54.01 -3.48 -7.36
C SER A 668 -53.48 -4.85 -6.91
N SER A 669 -54.14 -5.91 -7.37
CA SER A 669 -53.73 -7.31 -7.13
C SER A 669 -52.65 -7.80 -8.09
N SER A 670 -52.52 -7.19 -9.28
CA SER A 670 -51.56 -7.58 -10.32
C SER A 670 -50.24 -6.81 -10.26
N PHE A 671 -50.23 -5.63 -9.64
CA PHE A 671 -49.03 -4.84 -9.39
C PHE A 671 -49.09 -4.21 -7.98
N PRO A 672 -48.70 -4.99 -6.94
CA PRO A 672 -48.82 -4.57 -5.55
C PRO A 672 -48.11 -3.24 -5.27
N LEU A 673 -48.70 -2.44 -4.37
CA LEU A 673 -48.23 -1.09 -4.03
C LEU A 673 -46.72 -1.03 -3.73
N SER A 674 -46.18 -2.00 -2.99
CA SER A 674 -44.76 -2.07 -2.64
C SER A 674 -43.85 -2.33 -3.84
N SER A 675 -44.29 -3.17 -4.79
CA SER A 675 -43.54 -3.43 -6.03
C SER A 675 -43.57 -2.21 -6.96
N CYS A 676 -44.73 -1.56 -7.10
CA CYS A 676 -44.89 -0.34 -7.89
C CYS A 676 -44.02 0.81 -7.38
N GLN A 677 -44.00 1.03 -6.06
CA GLN A 677 -43.19 2.08 -5.45
C GLN A 677 -41.68 1.83 -5.61
N THR A 678 -41.23 0.58 -5.51
CA THR A 678 -39.83 0.22 -5.73
C THR A 678 -39.41 0.44 -7.18
N GLU A 679 -40.20 -0.03 -8.15
CA GLU A 679 -39.92 0.16 -9.58
C GLU A 679 -39.90 1.64 -9.97
N LYS A 680 -40.84 2.45 -9.42
CA LYS A 680 -40.88 3.90 -9.65
C LYS A 680 -39.63 4.59 -9.10
N LYS A 681 -39.13 4.20 -7.92
CA LYS A 681 -37.88 4.76 -7.33
C LYS A 681 -36.65 4.47 -8.19
N CYS A 682 -36.53 3.27 -8.76
CA CYS A 682 -35.40 2.94 -9.64
C CYS A 682 -35.39 3.76 -10.94
N ILE A 683 -36.51 4.37 -11.32
CA ILE A 683 -36.64 5.22 -12.52
C ILE A 683 -36.49 6.70 -12.17
N THR A 684 -37.15 7.17 -11.11
CA THR A 684 -37.21 8.61 -10.81
C THR A 684 -36.15 9.10 -9.83
N ASP A 685 -35.51 8.20 -9.07
CA ASP A 685 -34.61 8.56 -7.98
C ASP A 685 -33.41 7.59 -7.87
N LEU A 686 -32.90 7.12 -9.01
CA LEU A 686 -31.86 6.10 -9.08
C LEU A 686 -30.61 6.47 -8.27
N ILE A 687 -30.21 7.75 -8.25
CA ILE A 687 -28.98 8.23 -7.57
C ILE A 687 -28.99 8.00 -6.06
N ASN A 688 -30.17 7.93 -5.43
CA ASN A 688 -30.32 7.73 -3.99
C ASN A 688 -30.62 6.27 -3.60
N GLN A 689 -30.59 5.33 -4.56
CA GLN A 689 -30.84 3.90 -4.30
C GLN A 689 -29.55 3.08 -4.25
N ASN A 690 -29.52 2.03 -3.43
CA ASN A 690 -28.41 1.09 -3.37
C ASN A 690 -28.53 -0.03 -4.43
N ASN A 691 -27.46 -0.82 -4.58
CA ASN A 691 -27.37 -1.89 -5.58
C ASN A 691 -28.24 -3.13 -5.28
N ILE A 692 -28.79 -3.25 -4.06
CA ILE A 692 -29.73 -4.31 -3.66
C ILE A 692 -31.15 -3.95 -4.11
N THR A 693 -31.56 -2.69 -3.91
CA THR A 693 -32.89 -2.19 -4.29
C THR A 693 -33.00 -1.94 -5.79
N CYS A 694 -31.96 -1.36 -6.41
CA CYS A 694 -31.89 -1.13 -7.84
C CYS A 694 -30.53 -1.63 -8.36
N PRO A 695 -30.48 -2.78 -9.07
CA PRO A 695 -29.25 -3.33 -9.63
C PRO A 695 -28.45 -2.28 -10.42
N CYS A 696 -27.12 -2.36 -10.38
CA CYS A 696 -26.27 -1.44 -11.13
C CYS A 696 -26.53 -1.58 -12.63
N LEU A 697 -26.73 -0.45 -13.31
CA LEU A 697 -26.85 -0.45 -14.75
C LEU A 697 -25.51 -0.79 -15.39
N SER A 698 -25.54 -1.51 -16.52
CA SER A 698 -24.33 -1.87 -17.28
C SER A 698 -23.71 -0.68 -18.03
N THR A 699 -24.46 0.42 -18.19
CA THR A 699 -24.01 1.66 -18.81
C THR A 699 -24.70 2.86 -18.17
N GLY A 700 -23.96 3.95 -17.93
CA GLY A 700 -24.54 5.24 -17.53
C GLY A 700 -25.19 5.28 -16.15
N ASP A 701 -24.84 4.35 -15.25
CA ASP A 701 -25.31 4.39 -13.87
C ASP A 701 -24.72 5.62 -13.14
N PRO A 702 -25.54 6.58 -12.66
CA PRO A 702 -25.05 7.78 -12.00
C PRO A 702 -24.33 7.48 -10.66
N ARG A 703 -24.46 6.26 -10.13
CA ARG A 703 -23.81 5.80 -8.88
C ARG A 703 -22.44 5.15 -9.13
N ALA A 704 -22.03 4.95 -10.38
CA ALA A 704 -20.77 4.31 -10.71
C ALA A 704 -19.57 5.10 -10.13
N GLY A 705 -18.71 4.42 -9.38
CA GLY A 705 -17.53 5.04 -8.74
C GLY A 705 -17.80 5.79 -7.43
N GLN A 706 -19.05 5.78 -6.93
CA GLN A 706 -19.43 6.41 -5.66
C GLN A 706 -19.63 5.37 -4.52
N GLY A 707 -18.99 4.20 -4.64
CA GLY A 707 -19.01 3.15 -3.62
C GLY A 707 -20.24 2.22 -3.62
N GLN A 708 -21.31 2.57 -4.35
CA GLN A 708 -22.51 1.72 -4.51
C GLN A 708 -22.44 0.82 -5.74
N CYS A 709 -21.86 1.31 -6.83
CA CYS A 709 -21.59 0.56 -8.05
C CYS A 709 -20.12 0.74 -8.46
N PRO A 710 -19.45 -0.30 -8.99
CA PRO A 710 -18.08 -0.18 -9.48
C PRO A 710 -17.95 0.94 -10.52
N ALA A 711 -16.83 1.66 -10.52
CA ALA A 711 -16.54 2.64 -11.56
C ALA A 711 -16.38 1.96 -12.93
N TYR A 712 -16.70 2.65 -14.02
CA TYR A 712 -16.38 2.17 -15.36
C TYR A 712 -14.90 2.35 -15.66
N CYS A 713 -14.30 1.38 -16.36
CA CYS A 713 -12.91 1.50 -16.80
C CYS A 713 -12.77 2.62 -17.84
N ILE A 714 -11.72 3.43 -17.70
CA ILE A 714 -11.34 4.49 -18.64
C ILE A 714 -10.10 4.02 -19.40
N ILE A 715 -10.05 4.25 -20.72
CA ILE A 715 -8.89 3.91 -21.57
C ILE A 715 -7.61 4.46 -20.94
N GLY A 716 -6.62 3.59 -20.70
CA GLY A 716 -5.33 3.98 -20.12
C GLY A 716 -5.34 4.24 -18.60
N GLN A 717 -6.48 4.07 -17.91
CA GLN A 717 -6.63 4.22 -16.46
C GLN A 717 -7.43 3.05 -15.85
N VAL A 718 -7.19 1.84 -16.37
CA VAL A 718 -7.84 0.62 -15.87
C VAL A 718 -7.35 0.34 -14.45
N THR A 719 -8.24 -0.17 -13.59
CA THR A 719 -7.90 -0.62 -12.23
C THR A 719 -8.50 -2.00 -12.01
N ALA A 720 -8.02 -2.73 -11.00
CA ALA A 720 -8.54 -4.06 -10.67
C ALA A 720 -10.06 -4.06 -10.40
N ASN A 721 -10.60 -2.94 -9.91
CA ASN A 721 -11.98 -2.83 -9.42
C ASN A 721 -12.96 -2.15 -10.39
N CYS A 722 -12.52 -1.73 -11.58
CA CYS A 722 -13.42 -1.13 -12.57
C CYS A 722 -14.17 -2.19 -13.40
N THR A 723 -15.33 -1.79 -13.97
CA THR A 723 -16.17 -2.63 -14.85
C THR A 723 -16.09 -2.14 -16.31
N CYS A 724 -16.00 -3.08 -17.25
CA CYS A 724 -15.93 -2.77 -18.68
C CYS A 724 -17.31 -2.41 -19.23
N ASN A 725 -17.43 -1.22 -19.83
CA ASN A 725 -18.66 -0.66 -20.39
C ASN A 725 -18.91 -1.17 -21.83
N THR A 726 -20.17 -1.46 -22.19
CA THR A 726 -20.56 -1.96 -23.51
C THR A 726 -20.74 -0.87 -24.58
N ASN A 727 -20.82 0.42 -24.22
CA ASN A 727 -21.20 1.52 -25.11
C ASN A 727 -20.15 2.65 -25.25
N THR A 728 -18.87 2.40 -24.95
CA THR A 728 -17.81 3.41 -25.14
C THR A 728 -17.33 3.40 -26.58
N SER A 729 -17.57 4.48 -27.33
CA SER A 729 -17.08 4.63 -28.72
C SER A 729 -15.54 4.54 -28.75
N GLY A 730 -15.00 3.56 -29.47
CA GLY A 730 -13.56 3.32 -29.59
C GLY A 730 -12.91 2.49 -28.48
N TYR A 731 -13.65 2.00 -27.48
CA TYR A 731 -13.13 1.12 -26.42
C TYR A 731 -14.04 -0.08 -26.19
N THR A 732 -13.67 -1.21 -26.79
CA THR A 732 -14.48 -2.43 -26.70
C THR A 732 -14.31 -3.12 -25.35
N VAL A 733 -15.31 -3.91 -24.96
CA VAL A 733 -15.24 -4.75 -23.75
C VAL A 733 -14.02 -5.66 -23.79
N ASP A 734 -13.70 -6.25 -24.94
CA ASP A 734 -12.53 -7.11 -25.13
C ASP A 734 -11.21 -6.36 -24.91
N GLN A 735 -11.12 -5.12 -25.40
CA GLN A 735 -9.94 -4.27 -25.18
C GLN A 735 -9.78 -3.91 -23.70
N CYS A 736 -10.88 -3.57 -23.03
CA CYS A 736 -10.90 -3.30 -21.59
C CYS A 736 -10.52 -4.52 -20.75
N GLN A 737 -11.01 -5.71 -21.10
CA GLN A 737 -10.67 -6.95 -20.39
C GLN A 737 -9.20 -7.31 -20.55
N LYS A 738 -8.62 -7.11 -21.75
CA LYS A 738 -7.18 -7.29 -21.98
C LYS A 738 -6.34 -6.34 -21.12
N GLU A 739 -6.68 -5.05 -21.11
CA GLU A 739 -5.97 -4.06 -20.27
C GLU A 739 -6.07 -4.40 -18.78
N LYS A 740 -7.22 -4.93 -18.33
CA LYS A 740 -7.42 -5.35 -16.94
C LYS A 740 -6.53 -6.54 -16.56
N LEU A 741 -6.36 -7.53 -17.44
CA LEU A 741 -5.44 -8.65 -17.24
C LEU A 741 -3.99 -8.21 -17.06
N CYS A 742 -3.54 -7.20 -17.82
CA CYS A 742 -2.19 -6.65 -17.72
C CYS A 742 -1.91 -5.95 -16.38
N ILE A 743 -2.95 -5.62 -15.59
CA ILE A 743 -2.81 -4.99 -14.28
C ILE A 743 -2.89 -6.01 -13.15
N ILE A 744 -3.82 -6.96 -13.24
CA ILE A 744 -4.08 -7.92 -12.16
C ILE A 744 -3.19 -9.15 -12.20
N ASP A 745 -2.67 -9.52 -13.38
CA ASP A 745 -2.00 -10.80 -13.58
C ASP A 745 -0.84 -10.71 -14.59
N LEU A 746 -0.09 -9.61 -14.54
CA LEU A 746 0.98 -9.32 -15.52
C LEU A 746 1.99 -10.48 -15.68
N VAL A 747 2.32 -11.18 -14.58
CA VAL A 747 3.33 -12.26 -14.55
C VAL A 747 2.98 -13.43 -15.47
N ASN A 748 1.69 -13.73 -15.64
CA ASN A 748 1.23 -14.87 -16.45
C ASN A 748 0.82 -14.48 -17.88
N GLN A 749 0.94 -13.21 -18.27
CA GLN A 749 0.56 -12.75 -19.61
C GLN A 749 1.76 -12.72 -20.57
N PRO A 750 1.63 -13.24 -21.80
CA PRO A 750 2.69 -13.15 -22.82
C PRO A 750 2.83 -11.72 -23.35
N ASN A 751 3.97 -11.41 -23.96
CA ASN A 751 4.25 -10.06 -24.48
C ASN A 751 3.31 -9.62 -25.63
N THR A 752 2.66 -10.57 -26.31
CA THR A 752 1.63 -10.34 -27.34
C THR A 752 0.30 -9.88 -26.77
N THR A 753 0.05 -10.17 -25.49
CA THR A 753 -1.17 -9.76 -24.77
C THR A 753 -0.92 -8.51 -23.94
N CYS A 754 0.21 -8.45 -23.22
CA CYS A 754 0.63 -7.31 -22.43
C CYS A 754 2.06 -6.91 -22.81
N GLN A 755 2.23 -5.75 -23.44
CA GLN A 755 3.56 -5.26 -23.81
C GLN A 755 4.49 -5.21 -22.58
N CYS A 756 5.78 -5.41 -22.82
CA CYS A 756 6.78 -5.34 -21.76
C CYS A 756 6.83 -3.92 -21.18
N LEU A 757 6.83 -3.81 -19.87
CA LEU A 757 6.95 -2.52 -19.22
C LEU A 757 8.33 -1.91 -19.51
N PRO A 758 8.45 -0.57 -19.59
CA PRO A 758 9.72 0.10 -19.81
C PRO A 758 10.64 0.06 -18.59
N THR A 759 10.10 -0.24 -17.39
CA THR A 759 10.85 -0.45 -16.15
C THR A 759 10.13 -1.48 -15.27
N GLY A 760 10.89 -2.25 -14.49
CA GLY A 760 10.34 -3.10 -13.43
C GLY A 760 9.39 -4.22 -13.90
N ASP A 761 9.40 -4.62 -15.17
CA ASP A 761 8.58 -5.74 -15.64
C ASP A 761 9.00 -7.05 -14.94
N PRO A 762 8.12 -7.72 -14.19
CA PRO A 762 8.46 -8.95 -13.47
C PRO A 762 8.79 -10.13 -14.40
N ARG A 763 8.52 -10.00 -15.70
CA ARG A 763 8.85 -10.96 -16.77
C ARG A 763 10.21 -10.69 -17.44
N ALA A 764 10.86 -9.55 -17.16
CA ALA A 764 12.15 -9.18 -17.74
C ALA A 764 13.22 -10.26 -17.45
N GLY A 765 13.97 -10.66 -18.48
CA GLY A 765 15.02 -11.68 -18.38
C GLY A 765 14.53 -13.12 -18.24
N LYS A 766 13.21 -13.38 -18.32
CA LYS A 766 12.59 -14.71 -18.23
C LYS A 766 12.05 -15.23 -19.57
N GLY A 767 12.58 -14.72 -20.69
CA GLY A 767 12.23 -15.13 -22.05
C GLY A 767 11.00 -14.45 -22.67
N GLN A 768 10.12 -13.84 -21.87
CA GLN A 768 8.95 -13.08 -22.38
C GLN A 768 9.28 -11.61 -22.67
N CYS A 769 10.17 -11.01 -21.86
CA CYS A 769 10.63 -9.64 -22.02
C CYS A 769 12.17 -9.58 -21.92
N PRO A 770 12.85 -8.71 -22.70
CA PRO A 770 14.29 -8.47 -22.57
C PRO A 770 14.67 -8.07 -21.14
N ALA A 771 15.88 -8.41 -20.70
CA ALA A 771 16.39 -7.97 -19.40
C ALA A 771 16.75 -6.48 -19.45
N TYR A 772 16.63 -5.76 -18.33
CA TYR A 772 17.13 -4.38 -18.25
C TYR A 772 18.64 -4.35 -18.07
N CYS A 773 19.27 -3.36 -18.71
CA CYS A 773 20.70 -3.13 -18.57
C CYS A 773 21.04 -2.64 -17.15
N VAL A 774 22.08 -3.24 -16.56
CA VAL A 774 22.64 -2.81 -15.28
C VAL A 774 23.91 -2.00 -15.55
N LYS A 775 24.09 -0.90 -14.81
CA LYS A 775 25.28 -0.04 -14.88
C LYS A 775 26.56 -0.86 -14.77
N ASP A 776 27.53 -0.59 -15.63
CA ASP A 776 28.81 -1.30 -15.78
C ASP A 776 28.69 -2.76 -16.28
N GLN A 777 27.48 -3.22 -16.63
CA GLN A 777 27.18 -4.61 -17.03
C GLN A 777 26.29 -4.68 -18.29
N VAL A 778 26.32 -3.65 -19.14
CA VAL A 778 25.56 -3.67 -20.42
C VAL A 778 25.99 -4.83 -21.32
N ASN A 779 25.02 -5.52 -21.91
CA ASN A 779 25.20 -6.61 -22.87
C ASN A 779 24.30 -6.43 -24.11
N GLN A 780 24.59 -7.14 -25.21
CA GLN A 780 23.86 -6.98 -26.49
C GLN A 780 22.36 -7.32 -26.42
N SER A 781 21.90 -8.00 -25.37
CA SER A 781 20.52 -8.47 -25.22
C SER A 781 19.69 -7.66 -24.22
N CYS A 782 20.30 -6.69 -23.53
CA CYS A 782 19.61 -5.88 -22.53
C CYS A 782 19.02 -4.59 -23.13
N VAL A 783 17.98 -4.05 -22.49
CA VAL A 783 17.34 -2.77 -22.86
C VAL A 783 17.56 -1.72 -21.78
N CYS A 784 17.82 -0.47 -22.19
CA CYS A 784 18.05 0.64 -21.27
C CYS A 784 16.75 1.13 -20.61
N ASP A 785 16.68 0.96 -19.29
CA ASP A 785 15.57 1.40 -18.43
C ASP A 785 15.54 2.94 -18.29
N THR A 786 14.35 3.52 -18.12
CA THR A 786 14.11 4.95 -17.95
C THR A 786 14.17 5.46 -16.51
N ASN A 787 14.10 4.57 -15.50
CA ASN A 787 13.85 4.95 -14.10
C ASN A 787 14.84 4.36 -13.08
N ILE A 788 16.01 3.86 -13.48
CA ILE A 788 17.03 3.37 -12.53
C ILE A 788 17.60 4.55 -11.73
N PRO A 789 17.46 4.60 -10.39
CA PRO A 789 18.03 5.67 -9.58
C PRO A 789 19.56 5.74 -9.73
N GLY A 790 20.06 6.85 -10.25
CA GLY A 790 21.51 7.07 -10.45
C GLY A 790 22.10 6.46 -11.74
N TYR A 791 21.26 5.91 -12.64
CA TYR A 791 21.66 5.44 -13.97
C TYR A 791 20.57 5.75 -14.99
N THR A 792 20.71 6.89 -15.67
CA THR A 792 19.69 7.36 -16.62
C THR A 792 19.72 6.56 -17.91
N GLN A 793 18.60 6.54 -18.64
CA GLN A 793 18.53 5.92 -19.97
C GLN A 793 19.63 6.43 -20.91
N ALA A 794 19.93 7.74 -20.86
CA ALA A 794 21.00 8.34 -21.65
C ALA A 794 22.39 7.82 -21.24
N GLN A 795 22.65 7.65 -19.94
CA GLN A 795 23.89 7.04 -19.44
C GLN A 795 24.02 5.59 -19.91
N CYS A 796 22.93 4.82 -19.89
CA CYS A 796 22.92 3.45 -20.39
C CYS A 796 23.16 3.35 -21.91
N GLN A 797 22.55 4.22 -22.69
CA GLN A 797 22.75 4.26 -24.14
C GLN A 797 24.20 4.63 -24.49
N ILE A 798 24.80 5.59 -23.77
CA ILE A 798 26.21 5.95 -23.90
C ILE A 798 27.08 4.72 -23.57
N GLU A 799 26.84 4.04 -22.45
CA GLU A 799 27.61 2.87 -22.05
C GLU A 799 27.53 1.74 -23.10
N TYR A 800 26.32 1.48 -23.63
CA TYR A 800 26.11 0.50 -24.70
C TYR A 800 26.88 0.86 -25.96
N GLN A 801 26.84 2.13 -26.38
CA GLN A 801 27.58 2.63 -27.55
C GLN A 801 29.09 2.54 -27.35
N CYS A 802 29.60 2.90 -26.17
CA CYS A 802 31.03 2.83 -25.86
C CYS A 802 31.54 1.39 -25.78
N LYS A 803 30.68 0.41 -25.46
CA LYS A 803 31.07 -1.00 -25.36
C LYS A 803 30.98 -1.76 -26.69
N TYR A 804 29.91 -1.53 -27.47
CA TYR A 804 29.60 -2.34 -28.66
C TYR A 804 29.77 -1.61 -29.99
N ASN A 805 29.88 -0.29 -29.98
CA ASN A 805 30.00 0.51 -31.19
C ASN A 805 31.08 1.60 -31.09
N LEU A 806 32.12 1.35 -30.29
CA LEU A 806 33.15 2.33 -29.94
C LEU A 806 33.77 3.01 -31.16
N ALA A 807 34.03 2.27 -32.24
CA ALA A 807 34.69 2.76 -33.45
C ALA A 807 33.92 3.90 -34.17
N SER A 808 32.61 4.03 -33.95
CA SER A 808 31.79 5.09 -34.55
C SER A 808 31.49 6.26 -33.61
N GLN A 809 32.02 6.25 -32.39
CA GLN A 809 31.73 7.26 -31.36
C GLN A 809 32.82 8.32 -31.25
N THR A 810 32.45 9.55 -30.91
CA THR A 810 33.39 10.66 -30.66
C THR A 810 34.04 10.56 -29.27
N ASN A 811 35.17 11.23 -29.07
CA ASN A 811 35.83 11.31 -27.76
C ASN A 811 35.03 12.06 -26.69
N ALA A 812 34.07 12.90 -27.11
CA ALA A 812 33.14 13.60 -26.23
C ALA A 812 32.02 12.67 -25.71
N THR A 813 31.67 11.63 -26.48
CA THR A 813 30.63 10.65 -26.11
C THR A 813 31.24 9.48 -25.35
N CYS A 814 32.37 8.96 -25.83
CA CYS A 814 33.11 7.87 -25.23
C CYS A 814 34.58 8.29 -25.04
N PRO A 815 35.07 8.45 -23.80
CA PRO A 815 36.47 8.76 -23.53
C PRO A 815 37.41 7.80 -24.28
N CYS A 816 38.57 8.29 -24.70
CA CYS A 816 39.56 7.45 -25.37
C CYS A 816 40.07 6.37 -24.41
N LEU A 817 40.11 5.11 -24.86
CA LEU A 817 40.67 4.02 -24.08
C LEU A 817 42.18 4.23 -23.92
N SER A 818 42.74 3.77 -22.80
CA SER A 818 44.17 3.85 -22.53
C SER A 818 44.99 2.74 -23.19
N THR A 819 44.31 1.77 -23.81
CA THR A 819 44.88 0.64 -24.55
C THR A 819 43.92 0.25 -25.69
N GLY A 820 44.43 0.05 -26.91
CA GLY A 820 43.67 -0.59 -28.00
C GLY A 820 42.41 0.16 -28.49
N ASP A 821 42.33 1.49 -28.31
CA ASP A 821 41.19 2.25 -28.83
C ASP A 821 41.17 2.21 -30.37
N PRO A 822 40.10 1.70 -31.01
CA PRO A 822 40.01 1.61 -32.46
C PRO A 822 40.00 2.97 -33.17
N ARG A 823 39.82 4.07 -32.43
CA ARG A 823 39.81 5.45 -32.96
C ARG A 823 41.18 6.14 -32.85
N ALA A 824 42.19 5.49 -32.25
CA ALA A 824 43.52 6.05 -32.08
C ALA A 824 44.15 6.43 -33.43
N GLY A 825 44.68 7.66 -33.54
CA GLY A 825 45.35 8.16 -34.75
C GLY A 825 44.43 8.74 -35.83
N TYR A 826 43.11 8.67 -35.68
CA TYR A 826 42.12 9.22 -36.63
C TYR A 826 41.57 10.60 -36.23
N GLY A 827 42.35 11.40 -35.50
CA GLY A 827 41.98 12.76 -35.07
C GLY A 827 40.95 12.86 -33.93
N GLN A 828 40.28 11.77 -33.57
CA GLN A 828 39.35 11.70 -32.43
C GLN A 828 40.05 11.31 -31.12
N CYS A 829 41.03 10.40 -31.19
CA CYS A 829 41.85 9.99 -30.05
C CYS A 829 43.35 10.07 -30.39
N PRO A 830 44.23 10.46 -29.45
CA PRO A 830 45.68 10.52 -29.68
C PRO A 830 46.23 9.17 -30.19
N ALA A 831 47.23 9.20 -31.07
CA ALA A 831 47.93 7.98 -31.48
C ALA A 831 48.77 7.42 -30.32
N TYR A 832 48.96 6.09 -30.28
CA TYR A 832 49.89 5.48 -29.32
C TYR A 832 51.33 5.56 -29.82
N CYS A 833 52.28 5.73 -28.90
CA CYS A 833 53.71 5.75 -29.24
C CYS A 833 54.20 4.34 -29.58
N VAL A 834 54.78 4.15 -30.77
CA VAL A 834 55.23 2.82 -31.26
C VAL A 834 56.74 2.61 -31.21
N ALA A 835 57.55 3.68 -30.99
CA ALA A 835 59.00 3.61 -30.88
C ALA A 835 59.59 4.86 -30.21
N LYS A 836 60.87 4.77 -29.80
CA LYS A 836 61.67 5.84 -29.16
C LYS A 836 61.75 7.14 -29.97
N ASP A 837 61.76 7.04 -31.30
CA ASP A 837 61.94 8.15 -32.24
C ASP A 837 60.67 8.45 -33.08
N GLN A 838 59.52 7.92 -32.69
CA GLN A 838 58.22 8.38 -33.17
C GLN A 838 57.42 9.01 -32.02
N PRO A 839 56.82 10.21 -32.19
CA PRO A 839 56.38 10.82 -33.45
C PRO A 839 56.70 12.31 -33.56
N SER A 840 56.49 12.86 -34.76
CA SER A 840 56.42 14.30 -35.02
C SER A 840 55.15 14.98 -34.47
N GLN A 841 54.26 14.28 -33.75
CA GLN A 841 53.04 14.84 -33.13
C GLN A 841 52.66 14.06 -31.86
N SER A 842 52.23 14.75 -30.81
CA SER A 842 51.80 14.28 -29.47
C SER A 842 51.13 12.88 -29.38
N CYS A 843 51.89 11.79 -29.40
CA CYS A 843 51.38 10.46 -29.03
C CYS A 843 51.30 10.27 -27.52
N VAL A 844 50.47 9.31 -27.09
CA VAL A 844 50.33 8.88 -25.69
C VAL A 844 50.97 7.51 -25.51
N CYS A 845 51.67 7.29 -24.38
CA CYS A 845 52.25 5.99 -24.07
C CYS A 845 51.14 4.98 -23.77
N ASP A 846 51.16 3.84 -24.48
CA ASP A 846 50.23 2.73 -24.22
C ASP A 846 50.48 2.20 -22.80
N SER A 847 49.40 2.00 -22.05
CA SER A 847 49.45 1.50 -20.66
C SER A 847 49.49 -0.04 -20.58
N ASN A 848 49.37 -0.73 -21.71
CA ASN A 848 49.49 -2.18 -21.80
C ASN A 848 50.96 -2.63 -21.58
N PRO A 849 51.24 -3.53 -20.62
CA PRO A 849 52.58 -4.10 -20.40
C PRO A 849 53.15 -4.84 -21.61
N GLY A 850 52.28 -5.34 -22.51
CA GLY A 850 52.65 -6.02 -23.76
C GLY A 850 52.77 -5.10 -24.97
N ALA A 851 52.69 -3.77 -24.80
CA ALA A 851 52.81 -2.83 -25.90
C ALA A 851 54.21 -2.90 -26.55
N GLN A 852 54.26 -2.70 -27.88
CA GLN A 852 55.50 -2.69 -28.66
C GLN A 852 56.54 -1.68 -28.10
N TYR A 853 56.06 -0.61 -27.46
CA TYR A 853 56.86 0.30 -26.66
C TYR A 853 56.35 0.32 -25.22
N PRO A 854 56.99 -0.44 -24.30
CA PRO A 854 56.50 -0.63 -22.94
C PRO A 854 56.28 0.70 -22.18
N PRO A 855 55.23 0.80 -21.34
CA PRO A 855 54.85 2.06 -20.70
C PRO A 855 56.00 2.71 -19.91
N SER A 856 56.80 1.93 -19.18
CA SER A 856 57.95 2.39 -18.40
C SER A 856 59.08 2.96 -19.27
N SER A 857 59.36 2.32 -20.40
CA SER A 857 60.34 2.80 -21.39
C SER A 857 59.83 4.02 -22.13
N CYS A 858 58.55 4.02 -22.54
CA CYS A 858 57.92 5.16 -23.21
C CYS A 858 57.91 6.42 -22.34
N GLN A 859 57.57 6.30 -21.06
CA GLN A 859 57.55 7.44 -20.14
C GLN A 859 58.95 7.96 -19.78
N SER A 860 59.98 7.10 -19.76
CA SER A 860 61.35 7.50 -19.41
C SER A 860 62.16 8.02 -20.61
N GLU A 861 61.94 7.49 -21.80
CA GLU A 861 62.77 7.76 -22.99
C GLU A 861 62.16 8.78 -23.98
N LYS A 862 60.90 9.19 -23.81
CA LYS A 862 60.22 10.16 -24.69
C LYS A 862 60.82 11.57 -24.56
N LYS A 863 61.65 11.96 -25.53
CA LYS A 863 62.24 13.31 -25.62
C LYS A 863 61.36 14.27 -26.41
N CYS A 864 61.36 15.55 -26.02
CA CYS A 864 60.68 16.58 -26.80
C CYS A 864 61.42 16.87 -28.11
N ASN A 865 60.73 16.79 -29.24
CA ASN A 865 61.26 17.11 -30.58
C ASN A 865 60.60 18.34 -31.23
N VAL A 866 59.94 19.17 -30.43
CA VAL A 866 59.39 20.46 -30.87
C VAL A 866 60.35 21.58 -30.48
N SER A 867 60.38 22.65 -31.27
CA SER A 867 61.22 23.83 -31.01
C SER A 867 61.06 24.33 -29.57
N SER A 868 62.15 24.79 -28.96
CA SER A 868 62.16 25.39 -27.62
C SER A 868 61.22 26.58 -27.45
N SER A 869 60.78 27.21 -28.54
CA SER A 869 59.76 28.28 -28.53
C SER A 869 58.32 27.77 -28.38
N SER A 870 58.10 26.45 -28.40
CA SER A 870 56.77 25.84 -28.33
C SER A 870 56.32 25.64 -26.88
N THR A 871 55.02 25.41 -26.68
CA THR A 871 54.47 24.95 -25.39
C THR A 871 53.96 23.53 -25.56
N VAL A 872 54.31 22.64 -24.63
CA VAL A 872 53.81 21.28 -24.55
C VAL A 872 52.99 21.09 -23.28
N THR A 873 52.10 20.10 -23.26
CA THR A 873 51.39 19.74 -22.03
C THR A 873 52.40 19.37 -20.94
N LYS A 874 52.17 19.82 -19.71
CA LYS A 874 53.11 19.62 -18.59
C LYS A 874 53.51 18.15 -18.45
N ASP A 875 54.81 17.88 -18.37
CA ASP A 875 55.43 16.56 -18.23
C ASP A 875 55.15 15.57 -19.38
N SER A 876 54.65 16.04 -20.53
CA SER A 876 54.30 15.18 -21.67
C SER A 876 55.49 14.61 -22.45
N CYS A 877 56.69 15.17 -22.26
CA CYS A 877 57.97 14.70 -22.78
C CYS A 877 59.13 15.27 -21.94
N THR A 878 60.30 14.62 -21.97
CA THR A 878 61.52 15.06 -21.29
C THR A 878 62.29 16.06 -22.16
N CYS A 879 62.73 17.17 -21.58
CA CYS A 879 63.54 18.16 -22.28
C CYS A 879 64.83 17.51 -22.80
N SER A 880 65.27 17.89 -24.00
CA SER A 880 66.54 17.44 -24.58
C SER A 880 67.53 18.60 -24.69
N GLY A 881 68.82 18.30 -24.86
CA GLY A 881 69.85 19.33 -25.04
C GLY A 881 69.60 20.29 -26.21
N SER A 882 68.78 19.87 -27.19
CA SER A 882 68.47 20.65 -28.40
C SER A 882 67.08 21.30 -28.37
N ASN A 883 66.14 20.80 -27.56
CA ASN A 883 64.73 21.19 -27.56
C ASN A 883 64.15 21.20 -26.14
N HIS A 884 63.75 22.38 -25.66
CA HIS A 884 63.24 22.62 -24.30
C HIS A 884 61.99 23.53 -24.32
N PRO A 885 60.86 23.06 -24.87
CA PRO A 885 59.60 23.80 -24.88
C PRO A 885 59.04 23.99 -23.46
N THR A 886 58.31 25.08 -23.25
CA THR A 886 57.63 25.35 -21.97
C THR A 886 56.69 24.21 -21.62
N GLY A 887 56.85 23.60 -20.44
CA GLY A 887 56.06 22.46 -19.97
C GLY A 887 56.75 21.09 -20.07
N CYS A 888 57.94 20.98 -20.68
CA CYS A 888 58.69 19.72 -20.68
C CYS A 888 59.24 19.35 -19.28
N ARG A 889 59.38 18.05 -19.02
CA ARG A 889 59.96 17.53 -17.78
C ARG A 889 61.49 17.65 -17.83
N CYS A 890 62.12 18.21 -16.80
CA CYS A 890 63.58 18.23 -16.73
C CYS A 890 64.12 16.79 -16.60
N PRO A 891 65.18 16.41 -17.34
CA PRO A 891 65.83 15.12 -17.13
C PRO A 891 66.36 15.06 -15.69
N SER A 892 66.05 13.98 -14.98
CA SER A 892 66.59 13.73 -13.64
C SER A 892 68.10 13.53 -13.75
N GLU A 893 68.88 14.37 -13.07
CA GLU A 893 70.33 14.21 -12.94
C GLU A 893 70.64 12.85 -12.32
N THR A 894 71.50 12.06 -12.98
CA THR A 894 72.16 10.89 -12.40
C THR A 894 73.37 11.30 -11.59
#